data_AF-A0A961XW49-F1
#
_entry.id   AF-A0A961XW49-F1
#
_cell.length_a   1.000
_cell.length_b   1.000
_cell.length_c   1.000
_cell.angle_alpha   90.00
_cell.angle_beta   90.00
_cell.angle_gamma   90.00
#
_symmetry.space_group_name_H-M   'P 1'
#
loop_
_entity.id
_entity.type
_entity.pdbx_description
1 polymer ?
#
loop_
_entity_poly.entity_id
_entity_poly.type
_entity_poly.pdbx_seq_one_letter_code
_entity_poly.pdbx_strand_id
1 'polypeptide(L)'
;MSPEGMRAAYPSALSFARLAMADFVRRRLKVERLRVDLDEAGRGEALYRVVDGERVFHLFVISQQLPAAQQLDRNFATAWDATAALCEGSWSENREAFLRREIPKQTAGWVDCDTLIVTRANRSGRLFDAVVDSLSKGLQPDPGLLTEVGYIMRTTGFIGNGAIGTRPFAGLPEDHPLYQPYFAQMFSAFLLREFVFDLVDSMAAARSRSAVRLDASLRRFIGLGNSAATGLTRFMVNHPEYMHQWGNAQEAAFACAKMRVPTLAELEKLETFVNKAAAYFRVDCSSSRGVFSHSEKLAADLDLVAEHLSSAMPRVSQAPLAELCEWSMHFCGHDATEILHSIILEIYPDIIAHFSQFLYAGEPGTLDPLMTVGELKSLVVENYAWVEAWDWGGGEADRFFWFHSVLAPADARRGNRHVQADAERENAFETVRQVRLLSRHLDGLSLTMTVAELAATAPQFWGVIARIQSVAGLDYAEMRDNPLREDFSPFPSIRKVLAFFGMERFESAPSKVVRGALLQGAPIAEDVARGLDGDWPFALPPEILSPGEGSGRQSMAKGVVHRPEPDIKASANAVPAHDIVLSPVQFATQASLALQGAGAPLGLASHLARYFVLSTVISGRGLQDVARTVENGVFAGGVGVEHLNARAAVLRSTKATPAAAVLSALNIATAKAYLSHEEGTAVLVGECDGPEVDSEAMIRFAGLPGFSYEILRWRGISGTLAGDPRQAWLDAIEEVGSGAPAMPSDGSAYLVLCSRTGTGAFPRAGVADPVAGLFQEAARKGVRVPSSQWQRLVELARGVLLSAAVESRLREDGFDPTKEF
;
A
#
# COMPACT_ATOMS: atom_id res chain seq x y z
N MET A 1 4.93 -20.44 -4.81
CA MET A 1 3.99 -20.69 -3.69
C MET A 1 2.70 -21.35 -4.18
N SER A 2 2.21 -22.42 -3.53
CA SER A 2 0.95 -23.10 -3.89
C SER A 2 -0.28 -22.46 -3.20
N PRO A 3 -1.50 -22.60 -3.75
CA PRO A 3 -2.73 -22.12 -3.10
C PRO A 3 -2.98 -22.73 -1.72
N GLU A 4 -2.63 -24.00 -1.53
CA GLU A 4 -2.81 -24.71 -0.27
C GLU A 4 -1.87 -24.18 0.83
N GLY A 5 -0.57 -24.05 0.54
CA GLY A 5 0.38 -23.49 1.50
C GLY A 5 0.04 -22.05 1.89
N MET A 6 -0.34 -21.21 0.92
CA MET A 6 -0.79 -19.84 1.22
C MET A 6 -2.07 -19.80 2.06
N ARG A 7 -2.98 -20.77 1.88
CA ARG A 7 -4.21 -20.87 2.67
C ARG A 7 -3.91 -21.25 4.12
N ALA A 8 -2.94 -22.12 4.34
CA ALA A 8 -2.57 -22.59 5.67
C ALA A 8 -1.66 -21.60 6.43
N ALA A 9 -0.98 -20.69 5.72
CA ALA A 9 -0.06 -19.70 6.28
C ALA A 9 -0.56 -19.04 7.57
N TYR A 10 0.32 -18.97 8.56
CA TYR A 10 0.06 -18.39 9.87
C TYR A 10 1.20 -17.43 10.24
N PRO A 11 0.97 -16.36 11.04
CA PRO A 11 2.06 -15.52 11.51
C PRO A 11 3.10 -16.32 12.31
N SER A 12 4.34 -15.84 12.33
CA SER A 12 5.45 -16.42 13.07
C SER A 12 6.29 -15.32 13.72
N ALA A 13 7.31 -15.68 14.50
CA ALA A 13 8.25 -14.73 15.08
C ALA A 13 8.94 -13.80 14.06
N LEU A 14 8.98 -14.17 12.77
CA LEU A 14 9.49 -13.33 11.67
C LEU A 14 8.45 -12.36 11.08
N SER A 15 7.19 -12.44 11.50
CA SER A 15 6.16 -11.50 11.06
C SER A 15 6.48 -10.07 11.51
N PHE A 16 6.18 -9.07 10.68
CA PHE A 16 6.60 -7.68 10.91
C PHE A 16 6.10 -7.11 12.24
N ALA A 17 4.88 -7.44 12.65
CA ALA A 17 4.38 -7.04 13.97
C ALA A 17 5.26 -7.58 15.11
N ARG A 18 5.63 -8.87 15.07
CA ARG A 18 6.46 -9.55 16.08
C ARG A 18 7.84 -8.90 16.15
N LEU A 19 8.48 -8.72 14.99
CA LEU A 19 9.81 -8.10 14.90
C LEU A 19 9.80 -6.64 15.38
N ALA A 20 8.83 -5.83 14.94
CA ALA A 20 8.74 -4.43 15.34
C ALA A 20 8.55 -4.28 16.85
N MET A 21 7.63 -5.04 17.45
CA MET A 21 7.39 -4.97 18.88
C MET A 21 8.55 -5.53 19.71
N ALA A 22 9.16 -6.65 19.30
CA ALA A 22 10.36 -7.16 19.96
C ALA A 22 11.47 -6.09 19.97
N ASP A 23 11.60 -5.35 18.87
CA ASP A 23 12.57 -4.27 18.77
C ASP A 23 12.21 -3.05 19.64
N PHE A 24 10.94 -2.66 19.70
CA PHE A 24 10.48 -1.59 20.60
C PHE A 24 10.67 -1.94 22.08
N VAL A 25 10.40 -3.19 22.47
CA VAL A 25 10.62 -3.72 23.82
C VAL A 25 12.11 -3.71 24.17
N ARG A 26 12.96 -4.18 23.26
CA ARG A 26 14.42 -4.18 23.41
C ARG A 26 14.96 -2.76 23.61
N ARG A 27 14.44 -1.79 22.87
CA ARG A 27 14.77 -0.36 22.97
C ARG A 27 14.09 0.35 24.14
N ARG A 28 13.14 -0.30 24.82
CA ARG A 28 12.35 0.22 25.95
C ARG A 28 11.70 1.56 25.62
N LEU A 29 11.13 1.66 24.42
CA LEU A 29 10.50 2.90 23.95
C LEU A 29 9.43 3.38 24.95
N LYS A 30 9.41 4.69 25.19
CA LYS A 30 8.45 5.33 26.08
C LYS A 30 7.46 6.13 25.28
N VAL A 31 6.18 5.84 25.49
CA VAL A 31 5.08 6.60 24.90
C VAL A 31 4.64 7.67 25.90
N GLU A 32 4.85 8.92 25.53
CA GLU A 32 4.45 10.08 26.30
C GLU A 32 3.14 10.64 25.75
N ARG A 33 2.13 10.75 26.63
CA ARG A 33 0.84 11.36 26.32
C ARG A 33 0.98 12.87 26.50
N LEU A 34 1.19 13.61 25.41
CA LEU A 34 1.33 15.07 25.48
C LEU A 34 -0.03 15.75 25.67
N ARG A 35 -1.05 15.25 24.96
CA ARG A 35 -2.40 15.81 24.97
C ARG A 35 -3.42 14.73 24.65
N VAL A 36 -4.53 14.68 25.40
CA VAL A 36 -5.70 13.84 25.10
C VAL A 36 -6.94 14.67 25.46
N ASP A 37 -7.41 15.44 24.50
CA ASP A 37 -8.51 16.39 24.67
C ASP A 37 -9.75 15.83 23.98
N LEU A 38 -10.53 15.05 24.72
CA LEU A 38 -11.71 14.36 24.23
C LEU A 38 -12.95 14.78 25.01
N ASP A 39 -14.07 14.99 24.30
CA ASP A 39 -15.37 15.22 24.93
C ASP A 39 -16.03 13.90 25.39
N GLU A 40 -17.23 13.98 25.99
CA GLU A 40 -17.98 12.82 26.49
C GLU A 40 -18.31 11.78 25.40
N ALA A 41 -18.41 12.21 24.14
CA ALA A 41 -18.64 11.33 23.00
C ALA A 41 -17.32 10.79 22.39
N GLY A 42 -16.19 11.16 22.97
CA GLY A 42 -14.85 10.83 22.49
C GLY A 42 -14.46 11.61 21.23
N ARG A 43 -15.04 12.79 20.99
CA ARG A 43 -14.65 13.69 19.90
C ARG A 43 -13.56 14.64 20.39
N GLY A 44 -12.57 14.90 19.53
CA GLY A 44 -11.46 15.78 19.86
C GLY A 44 -10.15 15.24 19.32
N GLU A 45 -9.06 15.49 20.03
CA GLU A 45 -7.70 15.27 19.51
C GLU A 45 -6.78 14.66 20.56
N ALA A 46 -5.81 13.89 20.11
CA ALA A 46 -4.74 13.38 20.95
C ALA A 46 -3.38 13.53 20.27
N LEU A 47 -2.34 13.75 21.07
CA LEU A 47 -0.96 13.87 20.63
C LEU A 47 -0.06 13.03 21.54
N TYR A 48 0.62 12.07 20.92
CA TYR A 48 1.60 11.20 21.57
C TYR A 48 2.99 11.55 21.07
N ARG A 49 3.99 11.39 21.95
CA ARG A 49 5.41 11.52 21.62
C ARG A 49 6.17 10.27 22.01
N VAL A 50 7.10 9.86 21.15
CA VAL A 50 8.09 8.82 21.44
C VAL A 50 9.46 9.38 21.07
N VAL A 51 10.40 9.28 21.99
CA VAL A 51 11.80 9.66 21.76
C VAL A 51 12.65 8.39 21.67
N ASP A 52 13.45 8.28 20.62
CA ASP A 52 14.40 7.20 20.41
C ASP A 52 15.75 7.78 19.98
N GLY A 53 16.69 7.84 20.93
CA GLY A 53 17.94 8.56 20.75
C GLY A 53 17.71 10.04 20.43
N GLU A 54 18.23 10.49 19.29
CA GLU A 54 18.05 11.86 18.80
C GLU A 54 16.77 12.04 17.97
N ARG A 55 16.08 10.94 17.63
CA ARG A 55 14.86 10.97 16.82
C ARG A 55 13.64 11.14 17.71
N VAL A 56 12.71 11.96 17.26
CA VAL A 56 11.44 12.20 17.93
C VAL A 56 10.31 11.88 16.96
N PHE A 57 9.37 11.08 17.43
CA PHE A 57 8.17 10.71 16.69
C PHE A 57 6.94 11.25 17.39
N HIS A 58 5.95 11.66 16.59
CA HIS A 58 4.66 12.12 17.08
C HIS A 58 3.54 11.35 16.39
N LEU A 59 2.55 10.88 17.15
CA LEU A 59 1.28 10.44 16.59
C LEU A 59 0.22 11.48 16.95
N PHE A 60 -0.29 12.17 15.95
CA PHE A 60 -1.44 13.06 16.08
C PHE A 60 -2.71 12.36 15.63
N VAL A 61 -3.73 12.37 16.47
CA VAL A 61 -5.00 11.67 16.26
C VAL A 61 -6.14 12.66 16.33
N ILE A 62 -7.03 12.62 15.34
CA ILE A 62 -8.33 13.29 15.35
C ILE A 62 -9.38 12.21 15.54
N SER A 63 -10.13 12.33 16.62
CA SER A 63 -11.24 11.46 16.96
C SER A 63 -12.56 12.19 16.74
N GLN A 64 -13.46 11.52 16.07
CA GLN A 64 -14.82 11.97 15.83
C GLN A 64 -15.80 10.82 16.08
N GLN A 65 -17.08 11.12 16.01
CA GLN A 65 -18.13 10.11 16.09
C GLN A 65 -18.97 10.23 14.82
N LEU A 66 -18.89 9.22 13.97
CA LEU A 66 -19.71 9.14 12.79
C LEU A 66 -21.08 8.51 13.11
N PRO A 67 -22.15 8.95 12.43
CA PRO A 67 -23.39 8.19 12.38
C PRO A 67 -23.12 6.78 11.84
N ALA A 68 -23.79 5.76 12.37
CA ALA A 68 -23.59 4.36 11.97
C ALA A 68 -23.72 4.14 10.45
N ALA A 69 -24.62 4.89 9.78
CA ALA A 69 -24.80 4.83 8.33
C ALA A 69 -23.59 5.33 7.52
N GLN A 70 -22.71 6.12 8.12
CA GLN A 70 -21.50 6.68 7.51
C GLN A 70 -20.23 5.88 7.86
N GLN A 71 -20.31 4.92 8.78
CA GLN A 71 -19.21 4.02 9.13
C GLN A 71 -19.02 2.92 8.07
N LEU A 72 -18.69 3.34 6.86
CA LEU A 72 -18.33 2.42 5.79
C LEU A 72 -16.95 1.84 6.09
N ASP A 73 -16.91 0.51 6.23
CA ASP A 73 -15.67 -0.23 6.41
C ASP A 73 -14.99 -0.52 5.07
N ARG A 74 -14.64 0.56 4.36
CA ARG A 74 -14.06 0.50 3.02
C ARG A 74 -13.01 1.58 2.85
N ASN A 75 -12.00 1.28 2.05
CA ASN A 75 -10.90 2.19 1.76
C ASN A 75 -11.32 3.46 0.98
N PHE A 76 -12.48 3.43 0.32
CA PHE A 76 -13.09 4.53 -0.41
C PHE A 76 -14.17 5.28 0.38
N ALA A 77 -14.34 4.99 1.68
CA ALA A 77 -15.21 5.81 2.52
C ALA A 77 -14.75 7.27 2.52
N THR A 78 -15.63 8.20 2.90
CA THR A 78 -15.31 9.63 2.92
C THR A 78 -14.97 10.13 4.32
N ALA A 79 -15.20 9.32 5.36
CA ALA A 79 -14.91 9.67 6.75
C ALA A 79 -14.71 8.42 7.62
N TRP A 80 -14.00 8.58 8.75
CA TRP A 80 -13.76 7.55 9.77
C TRP A 80 -13.92 8.12 11.18
N ASP A 81 -14.15 7.27 12.18
CA ASP A 81 -14.22 7.72 13.59
C ASP A 81 -12.87 8.22 14.10
N ALA A 82 -11.76 7.71 13.59
CA ALA A 82 -10.42 8.18 13.92
C ALA A 82 -9.56 8.31 12.67
N THR A 83 -8.80 9.39 12.59
CA THR A 83 -7.72 9.57 11.61
C THR A 83 -6.45 9.99 12.35
N ALA A 84 -5.29 9.48 11.95
CA ALA A 84 -4.05 9.79 12.62
C ALA A 84 -2.88 9.92 11.64
N ALA A 85 -1.88 10.71 12.01
CA ALA A 85 -0.63 10.88 11.29
C ALA A 85 0.57 10.61 12.21
N LEU A 86 1.41 9.65 11.81
CA LEU A 86 2.72 9.41 12.41
C LEU A 86 3.74 10.29 11.69
N CYS A 87 4.42 11.13 12.47
CA CYS A 87 5.36 12.13 12.01
C CYS A 87 6.73 11.91 12.69
N GLU A 88 7.82 12.12 11.94
CA GLU A 88 9.17 12.29 12.50
C GLU A 88 9.46 13.80 12.67
N GLY A 89 10.33 14.14 13.61
CA GLY A 89 10.85 15.49 13.80
C GLY A 89 10.03 16.38 14.74
N SER A 90 10.28 17.68 14.66
CA SER A 90 9.68 18.68 15.55
C SER A 90 8.17 18.82 15.35
N TRP A 91 7.46 19.09 16.45
CA TRP A 91 6.04 19.41 16.45
C TRP A 91 5.82 20.92 16.61
N SER A 92 4.89 21.49 15.85
CA SER A 92 4.50 22.91 15.94
C SER A 92 3.00 23.07 15.77
N GLU A 93 2.45 24.17 16.30
CA GLU A 93 1.03 24.51 16.14
C GLU A 93 0.62 24.65 14.66
N ASN A 94 1.52 25.17 13.81
CA ASN A 94 1.29 25.29 12.38
C ASN A 94 1.17 23.93 11.70
N ARG A 95 2.05 22.98 12.05
CA ARG A 95 2.00 21.61 11.51
C ARG A 95 0.73 20.91 11.96
N GLU A 96 0.36 21.07 13.22
CA GLU A 96 -0.88 20.52 13.75
C GLU A 96 -2.12 21.11 13.04
N ALA A 97 -2.20 22.43 12.88
CA ALA A 97 -3.29 23.09 12.16
C ALA A 97 -3.40 22.65 10.69
N PHE A 98 -2.25 22.42 10.05
CA PHE A 98 -2.18 21.85 8.71
C PHE A 98 -2.71 20.41 8.67
N LEU A 99 -2.18 19.51 9.51
CA LEU A 99 -2.60 18.12 9.55
C LEU A 99 -4.08 17.98 9.92
N ARG A 100 -4.56 18.77 10.89
CA ARG A 100 -5.99 18.86 11.26
C ARG A 100 -6.91 19.06 10.06
N ARG A 101 -6.50 19.90 9.12
CA ARG A 101 -7.28 20.20 7.91
C ARG A 101 -7.14 19.11 6.85
N GLU A 102 -5.96 18.51 6.71
CA GLU A 102 -5.63 17.66 5.56
C GLU A 102 -5.85 16.16 5.79
N ILE A 103 -5.50 15.63 6.97
CA ILE A 103 -5.59 14.18 7.21
C ILE A 103 -7.03 13.64 7.09
N PRO A 104 -8.11 14.36 7.48
CA PRO A 104 -9.48 13.86 7.29
C PRO A 104 -9.88 13.72 5.82
N LYS A 105 -9.25 14.48 4.91
CA LYS A 105 -9.52 14.42 3.46
C LYS A 105 -8.93 13.17 2.79
N GLN A 106 -8.02 12.46 3.45
CA GLN A 106 -7.40 11.23 2.98
C GLN A 106 -6.77 11.38 1.58
N THR A 107 -7.22 10.61 0.59
CA THR A 107 -6.70 10.65 -0.78
C THR A 107 -6.92 11.99 -1.49
N ALA A 108 -7.80 12.85 -0.96
CA ALA A 108 -8.01 14.22 -1.43
C ALA A 108 -7.21 15.27 -0.63
N GLY A 109 -6.50 14.86 0.42
CA GLY A 109 -5.58 15.71 1.18
C GLY A 109 -4.12 15.46 0.82
N TRP A 110 -3.24 16.16 1.53
CA TRP A 110 -1.79 15.98 1.44
C TRP A 110 -1.15 16.04 2.83
N VAL A 111 0.08 15.57 2.95
CA VAL A 111 0.89 15.70 4.16
C VAL A 111 2.28 16.22 3.84
N ASP A 112 3.01 16.64 4.87
CA ASP A 112 4.41 17.07 4.73
C ASP A 112 5.37 15.88 4.62
N CYS A 113 6.59 16.14 4.14
CA CYS A 113 7.61 15.12 3.90
C CYS A 113 8.16 14.43 5.15
N ASP A 114 7.86 14.96 6.34
CA ASP A 114 8.21 14.37 7.63
C ASP A 114 7.07 13.48 8.17
N THR A 115 5.97 13.34 7.43
CA THR A 115 4.87 12.43 7.77
C THR A 115 5.17 11.05 7.18
N LEU A 116 5.28 10.04 8.05
CA LEU A 116 5.61 8.67 7.67
C LEU A 116 4.38 7.86 7.29
N ILE A 117 3.32 7.95 8.11
CA ILE A 117 2.10 7.15 7.96
C ILE A 117 0.87 8.02 8.23
N VAL A 118 -0.17 7.86 7.41
CA VAL A 118 -1.54 8.28 7.73
C VAL A 118 -2.40 7.03 7.91
N THR A 119 -3.08 6.92 9.04
CA THR A 119 -3.97 5.79 9.34
C THR A 119 -5.36 6.28 9.69
N ARG A 120 -6.32 5.37 9.58
CA ARG A 120 -7.74 5.64 9.82
C ARG A 120 -8.45 4.41 10.34
N ALA A 121 -9.42 4.62 11.22
CA ALA A 121 -10.08 3.54 11.93
C ALA A 121 -11.51 3.90 12.34
N ASN A 122 -12.34 2.87 12.47
CA ASN A 122 -13.72 2.97 12.95
C ASN A 122 -13.89 2.20 14.27
N ARG A 123 -14.75 2.73 15.14
CA ARG A 123 -15.14 2.07 16.39
C ARG A 123 -15.84 0.75 16.06
N SER A 124 -15.61 -0.27 16.87
CA SER A 124 -16.29 -1.56 16.71
C SER A 124 -17.75 -1.42 17.11
N GLY A 125 -18.66 -1.47 16.15
CA GLY A 125 -20.11 -1.46 16.43
C GLY A 125 -20.61 -2.66 17.24
N ARG A 126 -19.77 -3.68 17.48
CA ARG A 126 -20.12 -4.85 18.31
C ARG A 126 -19.74 -4.67 19.78
N LEU A 127 -18.62 -4.00 20.06
CA LEU A 127 -18.00 -4.02 21.39
C LEU A 127 -17.76 -2.66 22.02
N PHE A 128 -17.58 -1.61 21.22
CA PHE A 128 -17.03 -0.35 21.72
C PHE A 128 -17.87 0.25 22.85
N ASP A 129 -19.18 0.39 22.64
CA ASP A 129 -20.10 0.97 23.63
C ASP A 129 -20.23 0.07 24.87
N ALA A 130 -20.25 -1.25 24.71
CA ALA A 130 -20.32 -2.19 25.84
C ALA A 130 -19.09 -2.09 26.76
N VAL A 131 -17.91 -1.84 26.20
CA VAL A 131 -16.69 -1.60 26.98
C VAL A 131 -16.78 -0.28 27.75
N VAL A 132 -17.14 0.83 27.09
CA VAL A 132 -17.30 2.13 27.75
C VAL A 132 -18.36 2.05 28.86
N ASP A 133 -19.48 1.37 28.61
CA ASP A 133 -20.56 1.19 29.58
C ASP A 133 -20.10 0.39 30.81
N SER A 134 -19.33 -0.68 30.61
CA SER A 134 -18.77 -1.48 31.71
C SER A 134 -17.83 -0.64 32.58
N LEU A 135 -16.88 0.05 31.94
CA LEU A 135 -15.91 0.90 32.62
C LEU A 135 -16.57 2.05 33.39
N SER A 136 -17.58 2.70 32.80
CA SER A 136 -18.32 3.80 33.45
C SER A 136 -19.09 3.36 34.71
N LYS A 137 -19.50 2.09 34.78
CA LYS A 137 -20.13 1.48 35.96
C LYS A 137 -19.11 1.04 37.03
N GLY A 138 -17.82 1.27 36.81
CA GLY A 138 -16.75 0.83 37.70
C GLY A 138 -16.40 -0.66 37.57
N LEU A 139 -16.78 -1.29 36.46
CA LEU A 139 -16.57 -2.71 36.19
C LEU A 139 -15.63 -2.90 34.99
N GLN A 140 -14.92 -4.03 34.94
CA GLN A 140 -14.21 -4.44 33.72
C GLN A 140 -15.19 -5.11 32.74
N PRO A 141 -15.00 -4.96 31.42
CA PRO A 141 -15.81 -5.67 30.42
C PRO A 141 -15.62 -7.18 30.52
N ASP A 142 -16.67 -7.93 30.16
CA ASP A 142 -16.65 -9.39 30.13
C ASP A 142 -15.59 -9.92 29.14
N PRO A 143 -14.59 -10.71 29.59
CA PRO A 143 -13.61 -11.34 28.70
C PRO A 143 -14.25 -12.24 27.63
N GLY A 144 -15.38 -12.88 27.91
CA GLY A 144 -16.09 -13.71 26.92
C GLY A 144 -16.58 -12.89 25.73
N LEU A 145 -17.15 -11.72 26.00
CA LEU A 145 -17.58 -10.76 24.98
C LEU A 145 -16.39 -10.25 24.16
N LEU A 146 -15.27 -9.93 24.81
CA LEU A 146 -14.05 -9.51 24.10
C LEU A 146 -13.47 -10.65 23.25
N THR A 147 -13.61 -11.90 23.70
CA THR A 147 -13.13 -13.08 22.99
C THR A 147 -13.86 -13.27 21.66
N GLU A 148 -15.12 -12.89 21.53
CA GLU A 148 -15.85 -13.05 20.25
C GLU A 148 -15.23 -12.22 19.10
N VAL A 149 -14.73 -11.01 19.37
CA VAL A 149 -14.27 -10.07 18.32
C VAL A 149 -12.77 -9.76 18.39
N GLY A 150 -12.17 -9.71 19.58
CA GLY A 150 -10.72 -9.49 19.78
C GLY A 150 -10.23 -8.05 19.60
N TYR A 151 -11.09 -7.12 19.16
CA TYR A 151 -10.76 -5.70 18.99
C TYR A 151 -11.95 -4.79 19.24
N ILE A 152 -11.68 -3.57 19.73
CA ILE A 152 -12.71 -2.53 19.95
C ILE A 152 -12.62 -1.38 18.94
N MET A 153 -11.54 -1.31 18.15
CA MET A 153 -11.40 -0.41 17.01
C MET A 153 -10.77 -1.18 15.84
N ARG A 154 -11.20 -0.84 14.62
CA ARG A 154 -10.72 -1.48 13.39
C ARG A 154 -10.17 -0.47 12.41
N THR A 155 -8.96 -0.74 11.95
CA THR A 155 -8.23 0.04 10.95
C THR A 155 -8.67 -0.33 9.54
N THR A 156 -8.63 0.64 8.62
CA THR A 156 -8.86 0.41 7.18
C THR A 156 -7.67 0.78 6.30
N GLY A 157 -6.50 0.96 6.91
CA GLY A 157 -5.24 1.14 6.20
C GLY A 157 -4.19 1.92 7.00
N PHE A 158 -2.93 1.70 6.62
CA PHE A 158 -1.77 2.49 7.01
C PHE A 158 -1.11 2.98 5.72
N ILE A 159 -1.42 4.21 5.34
CA ILE A 159 -1.00 4.83 4.09
C ILE A 159 0.38 5.44 4.32
N GLY A 160 1.36 5.11 3.49
CA GLY A 160 2.73 5.61 3.59
C GLY A 160 3.48 5.46 2.27
N ASN A 161 4.80 5.59 2.33
CA ASN A 161 5.71 5.36 1.20
C ASN A 161 5.39 6.22 -0.04
N GLY A 162 5.36 7.55 0.11
CA GLY A 162 5.06 8.48 -1.01
C GLY A 162 3.57 8.73 -1.22
N ALA A 163 2.70 7.83 -0.76
CA ALA A 163 1.26 8.02 -0.89
C ALA A 163 0.82 9.30 -0.16
N ILE A 164 -0.04 10.09 -0.81
CA ILE A 164 -0.58 11.37 -0.33
C ILE A 164 0.48 12.39 0.17
N GLY A 165 1.73 12.28 -0.28
CA GLY A 165 2.84 13.16 0.13
C GLY A 165 3.64 12.67 1.34
N THR A 166 3.35 11.47 1.86
CA THR A 166 4.16 10.85 2.92
C THR A 166 5.59 10.60 2.46
N ARG A 167 6.54 10.52 3.39
CA ARG A 167 7.93 10.20 3.08
C ARG A 167 8.05 8.85 2.36
N PRO A 168 8.76 8.76 1.23
CA PRO A 168 9.16 7.49 0.66
C PRO A 168 10.09 6.73 1.61
N PHE A 169 9.84 5.44 1.86
CA PHE A 169 10.68 4.66 2.78
C PHE A 169 12.08 4.38 2.23
N ALA A 170 12.24 4.42 0.90
CA ALA A 170 13.56 4.39 0.27
C ALA A 170 14.47 5.57 0.69
N GLY A 171 13.90 6.66 1.22
CA GLY A 171 14.65 7.79 1.77
C GLY A 171 14.93 7.69 3.27
N LEU A 172 14.64 6.55 3.92
CA LEU A 172 15.06 6.29 5.29
C LEU A 172 16.49 5.72 5.27
N PRO A 173 17.44 6.26 6.05
CA PRO A 173 18.76 5.67 6.15
C PRO A 173 18.67 4.26 6.78
N GLU A 174 19.63 3.39 6.48
CA GLU A 174 19.62 2.00 6.97
C GLU A 174 19.63 1.89 8.50
N ASP A 175 20.22 2.87 9.17
CA ASP A 175 20.24 2.98 10.64
C ASP A 175 18.92 3.52 11.23
N HIS A 176 17.95 3.88 10.38
CA HIS A 176 16.68 4.41 10.83
C HIS A 176 15.90 3.34 11.61
N PRO A 177 15.36 3.66 12.80
CA PRO A 177 14.65 2.69 13.66
C PRO A 177 13.41 2.04 13.05
N LEU A 178 12.91 2.59 11.94
CA LEU A 178 11.74 2.13 11.19
C LEU A 178 12.10 1.73 9.74
N TYR A 179 13.39 1.52 9.43
CA TYR A 179 13.86 1.15 8.09
C TYR A 179 13.29 -0.20 7.62
N GLN A 180 13.17 -1.15 8.55
CA GLN A 180 12.70 -2.51 8.24
C GLN A 180 11.28 -2.51 7.64
N PRO A 181 10.95 -3.44 6.72
CA PRO A 181 9.65 -3.51 6.07
C PRO A 181 8.50 -3.46 7.08
N TYR A 182 7.55 -2.57 6.82
CA TYR A 182 6.34 -2.37 7.63
C TYR A 182 6.54 -1.89 9.07
N PHE A 183 7.76 -1.58 9.53
CA PHE A 183 7.97 -1.11 10.92
C PHE A 183 7.23 0.21 11.20
N ALA A 184 7.22 1.16 10.26
CA ALA A 184 6.48 2.42 10.42
C ALA A 184 4.97 2.19 10.58
N GLN A 185 4.41 1.24 9.82
CA GLN A 185 3.01 0.82 9.92
C GLN A 185 2.73 0.16 11.26
N MET A 186 3.58 -0.77 11.71
CA MET A 186 3.41 -1.46 13.00
C MET A 186 3.57 -0.51 14.18
N PHE A 187 4.47 0.48 14.07
CA PHE A 187 4.61 1.54 15.06
C PHE A 187 3.36 2.42 15.14
N SER A 188 2.80 2.79 13.98
CA SER A 188 1.53 3.52 13.92
C SER A 188 0.37 2.70 14.50
N ALA A 189 0.32 1.40 14.21
CA ALA A 189 -0.68 0.49 14.76
C ALA A 189 -0.55 0.41 16.29
N PHE A 190 0.67 0.25 16.80
CA PHE A 190 0.92 0.22 18.24
C PHE A 190 0.43 1.49 18.94
N LEU A 191 0.83 2.67 18.46
CA LEU A 191 0.42 3.95 19.05
C LEU A 191 -1.09 4.21 18.91
N LEU A 192 -1.70 3.83 17.79
CA LEU A 192 -3.14 3.92 17.62
C LEU A 192 -3.89 3.00 18.60
N ARG A 193 -3.35 1.82 18.90
CA ARG A 193 -3.92 0.91 19.91
C ARG A 193 -3.88 1.52 21.30
N GLU A 194 -2.79 2.21 21.65
CA GLU A 194 -2.70 2.94 22.92
C GLU A 194 -3.74 4.08 22.99
N PHE A 195 -3.92 4.82 21.89
CA PHE A 195 -4.99 5.81 21.79
C PHE A 195 -6.39 5.21 22.01
N VAL A 196 -6.66 4.03 21.47
CA VAL A 196 -7.95 3.35 21.64
C VAL A 196 -8.26 3.06 23.11
N PHE A 197 -7.26 2.72 23.91
CA PHE A 197 -7.44 2.53 25.36
C PHE A 197 -7.71 3.84 26.08
N ASP A 198 -6.97 4.90 25.75
CA ASP A 198 -7.19 6.22 26.33
C ASP A 198 -8.57 6.79 25.93
N LEU A 199 -9.05 6.48 24.73
CA LEU A 199 -10.38 6.88 24.23
C LEU A 199 -11.50 6.27 25.09
N VAL A 200 -11.50 4.96 25.33
CA VAL A 200 -12.56 4.32 26.14
C VAL A 200 -12.47 4.71 27.61
N ASP A 201 -11.27 4.86 28.16
CA ASP A 201 -11.06 5.35 29.53
C ASP A 201 -11.63 6.77 29.69
N SER A 202 -11.33 7.67 28.75
CA SER A 202 -11.76 9.07 28.79
C SER A 202 -13.28 9.19 28.68
N MET A 203 -13.89 8.44 27.76
CA MET A 203 -15.35 8.41 27.61
C MET A 203 -16.04 7.85 28.87
N ALA A 204 -15.49 6.80 29.48
CA ALA A 204 -16.03 6.23 30.71
C ALA A 204 -15.95 7.23 31.88
N ALA A 205 -14.80 7.89 32.04
CA ALA A 205 -14.57 8.90 33.08
C ALA A 205 -15.45 10.15 32.91
N ALA A 206 -15.74 10.54 31.66
CA ALA A 206 -16.66 11.64 31.38
C ALA A 206 -18.11 11.30 31.78
N ARG A 207 -18.53 10.03 31.64
CA ARG A 207 -19.87 9.56 32.00
C ARG A 207 -20.07 9.36 33.50
N SER A 208 -19.03 8.97 34.23
CA SER A 208 -19.15 8.68 35.67
C SER A 208 -17.85 8.89 36.44
N ARG A 209 -17.98 9.43 37.66
CA ARG A 209 -16.87 9.54 38.62
C ARG A 209 -16.43 8.19 39.19
N SER A 210 -17.28 7.16 39.11
CA SER A 210 -16.94 5.79 39.54
C SER A 210 -16.23 4.98 38.45
N ALA A 211 -15.95 5.60 37.29
CA ALA A 211 -15.35 4.89 36.18
C ALA A 211 -13.98 4.33 36.53
N VAL A 212 -13.72 3.11 36.04
CA VAL A 212 -12.41 2.46 36.15
C VAL A 212 -11.70 2.48 34.80
N ARG A 213 -10.38 2.44 34.84
CA ARG A 213 -9.58 2.27 33.61
C ARG A 213 -9.64 0.82 33.16
N LEU A 214 -9.55 0.60 31.85
CA LEU A 214 -9.41 -0.74 31.29
C LEU A 214 -8.16 -1.43 31.84
N ASP A 215 -8.32 -2.63 32.38
CA ASP A 215 -7.24 -3.39 33.02
C ASP A 215 -6.11 -3.73 32.04
N ALA A 216 -4.88 -3.76 32.53
CA ALA A 216 -3.69 -4.01 31.70
C ALA A 216 -3.73 -5.38 31.01
N SER A 217 -4.28 -6.41 31.67
CA SER A 217 -4.43 -7.74 31.06
C SER A 217 -5.39 -7.71 29.86
N LEU A 218 -6.49 -6.97 29.97
CA LEU A 218 -7.46 -6.79 28.89
C LEU A 218 -6.89 -5.93 27.76
N ARG A 219 -6.10 -4.89 28.08
CA ARG A 219 -5.39 -4.10 27.06
C ARG A 219 -4.41 -4.95 26.24
N ARG A 220 -3.68 -5.88 26.86
CA ARG A 220 -2.82 -6.82 26.12
C ARG A 220 -3.66 -7.73 25.23
N PHE A 221 -4.78 -8.25 25.75
CA PHE A 221 -5.66 -9.15 25.02
C PHE A 221 -6.33 -8.47 23.81
N ILE A 222 -6.64 -7.18 23.89
CA ILE A 222 -7.31 -6.43 22.82
C ILE A 222 -6.29 -6.03 21.73
N GLY A 223 -6.50 -6.53 20.51
CA GLY A 223 -5.76 -6.13 19.33
C GLY A 223 -6.40 -4.93 18.60
N LEU A 224 -5.82 -4.58 17.45
CA LEU A 224 -6.43 -3.70 16.46
C LEU A 224 -7.03 -4.52 15.33
N GLY A 225 -8.33 -4.35 15.08
CA GLY A 225 -8.97 -4.99 13.95
C GLY A 225 -8.38 -4.52 12.64
N ASN A 226 -8.31 -5.41 11.66
CA ASN A 226 -8.01 -5.08 10.27
C ASN A 226 -8.89 -5.89 9.32
N SER A 227 -9.11 -5.37 8.12
CA SER A 227 -9.75 -6.11 7.05
C SER A 227 -9.03 -5.83 5.73
N ALA A 228 -8.74 -6.90 4.98
CA ALA A 228 -8.08 -6.80 3.70
C ALA A 228 -8.84 -7.57 2.62
N ALA A 229 -8.86 -7.00 1.43
CA ALA A 229 -9.56 -7.54 0.27
C ALA A 229 -8.58 -7.92 -0.84
N THR A 230 -9.09 -8.06 -2.07
CA THR A 230 -8.35 -8.45 -3.27
C THR A 230 -7.15 -7.57 -3.64
N GLY A 231 -7.01 -6.40 -3.01
CA GLY A 231 -5.81 -5.57 -3.13
C GLY A 231 -4.53 -6.31 -2.70
N LEU A 232 -4.57 -7.22 -1.72
CA LEU A 232 -3.39 -7.99 -1.33
C LEU A 232 -3.04 -9.11 -2.31
N THR A 233 -4.02 -9.66 -3.05
CA THR A 233 -3.73 -10.52 -4.20
C THR A 233 -2.97 -9.74 -5.27
N ARG A 234 -3.32 -8.46 -5.50
CA ARG A 234 -2.60 -7.58 -6.42
C ARG A 234 -1.17 -7.34 -5.97
N PHE A 235 -1.02 -7.02 -4.68
CA PHE A 235 0.27 -6.79 -4.09
C PHE A 235 1.19 -8.00 -4.31
N MET A 236 0.73 -9.20 -3.97
CA MET A 236 1.50 -10.43 -4.17
C MET A 236 1.92 -10.65 -5.63
N VAL A 237 1.00 -10.47 -6.60
CA VAL A 237 1.31 -10.67 -8.02
C VAL A 237 2.31 -9.63 -8.53
N ASN A 238 2.13 -8.37 -8.12
CA ASN A 238 2.95 -7.26 -8.60
C ASN A 238 4.32 -7.15 -7.93
N HIS A 239 4.50 -7.77 -6.76
CA HIS A 239 5.74 -7.67 -5.98
C HIS A 239 6.38 -9.04 -5.72
N PRO A 240 6.79 -9.77 -6.77
CA PRO A 240 7.32 -11.12 -6.64
C PRO A 240 8.61 -11.19 -5.79
N GLU A 241 9.48 -10.18 -5.86
CA GLU A 241 10.73 -10.16 -5.11
C GLU A 241 10.50 -10.01 -3.60
N TYR A 242 9.52 -9.18 -3.19
CA TYR A 242 9.08 -9.15 -1.78
C TYR A 242 8.54 -10.51 -1.33
N MET A 243 7.69 -11.14 -2.14
CA MET A 243 7.17 -12.46 -1.80
C MET A 243 8.28 -13.50 -1.69
N HIS A 244 9.27 -13.42 -2.59
CA HIS A 244 10.45 -14.26 -2.52
C HIS A 244 11.22 -14.04 -1.24
N GLN A 245 11.65 -12.81 -0.96
CA GLN A 245 12.51 -12.55 0.19
C GLN A 245 11.83 -12.90 1.51
N TRP A 246 10.56 -12.55 1.67
CA TRP A 246 9.84 -12.87 2.90
C TRP A 246 9.61 -14.37 3.03
N GLY A 247 9.26 -15.05 1.95
CA GLY A 247 9.10 -16.51 1.93
C GLY A 247 10.42 -17.23 2.21
N ASN A 248 11.49 -16.86 1.51
CA ASN A 248 12.82 -17.44 1.63
C ASN A 248 13.39 -17.26 3.05
N ALA A 249 13.26 -16.06 3.64
CA ALA A 249 13.68 -15.82 5.01
C ALA A 249 12.93 -16.72 6.02
N GLN A 250 11.61 -16.87 5.86
CA GLN A 250 10.81 -17.76 6.71
C GLN A 250 11.22 -19.24 6.56
N GLU A 251 11.35 -19.71 5.32
CA GLU A 251 11.62 -21.11 5.01
C GLU A 251 13.05 -21.51 5.38
N ALA A 252 14.03 -20.63 5.16
CA ALA A 252 15.41 -20.83 5.60
C ALA A 252 15.51 -20.84 7.14
N ALA A 253 14.82 -19.92 7.83
CA ALA A 253 14.74 -19.94 9.29
C ALA A 253 14.12 -21.24 9.81
N PHE A 254 13.03 -21.67 9.20
CA PHE A 254 12.36 -22.90 9.60
C PHE A 254 13.22 -24.13 9.31
N ALA A 255 13.91 -24.20 8.17
CA ALA A 255 14.84 -25.29 7.86
C ALA A 255 15.97 -25.38 8.91
N CYS A 256 16.54 -24.24 9.32
CA CYS A 256 17.53 -24.20 10.40
C CYS A 256 16.94 -24.68 11.74
N ALA A 257 15.73 -24.24 12.08
CA ALA A 257 15.07 -24.61 13.34
C ALA A 257 14.71 -26.09 13.39
N LYS A 258 14.15 -26.62 12.29
CA LYS A 258 13.74 -28.03 12.12
C LYS A 258 14.90 -29.01 12.30
N MET A 259 16.13 -28.61 11.93
CA MET A 259 17.31 -29.46 12.03
C MET A 259 18.03 -29.39 13.39
N ARG A 260 17.55 -28.55 14.33
CA ARG A 260 18.16 -28.47 15.67
C ARG A 260 17.70 -29.62 16.56
N VAL A 261 18.61 -30.06 17.41
CA VAL A 261 18.29 -30.92 18.56
C VAL A 261 17.91 -30.00 19.73
N PRO A 262 16.63 -29.97 20.15
CA PRO A 262 16.17 -29.09 21.20
C PRO A 262 16.65 -29.58 22.57
N THR A 263 16.97 -28.64 23.44
CA THR A 263 17.17 -28.87 24.87
C THR A 263 15.84 -29.19 25.56
N LEU A 264 15.89 -29.75 26.78
CA LEU A 264 14.67 -30.00 27.56
C LEU A 264 13.84 -28.72 27.79
N ALA A 265 14.49 -27.60 28.08
CA ALA A 265 13.81 -26.32 28.28
C ALA A 265 13.15 -25.79 26.99
N GLU A 266 13.74 -26.04 25.82
CA GLU A 266 13.13 -25.68 24.53
C GLU A 266 11.94 -26.58 24.20
N LEU A 267 12.01 -27.87 24.54
CA LEU A 267 10.87 -28.79 24.41
C LEU A 267 9.71 -28.43 25.34
N GLU A 268 9.99 -28.07 26.60
CA GLU A 268 8.97 -27.60 27.54
C GLU A 268 8.30 -26.32 27.04
N LYS A 269 9.07 -25.39 26.45
CA LYS A 269 8.51 -24.19 25.80
C LYS A 269 7.66 -24.53 24.59
N LEU A 270 8.12 -25.44 23.74
CA LEU A 270 7.36 -25.93 22.57
C LEU A 270 6.02 -26.51 23.01
N GLU A 271 6.04 -27.43 23.98
CA GLU A 271 4.83 -28.04 24.54
C GLU A 271 3.90 -26.98 25.16
N THR A 272 4.45 -25.99 25.86
CA THR A 272 3.67 -24.87 26.42
C THR A 272 2.96 -24.08 25.31
N PHE A 273 3.66 -23.74 24.22
CA PHE A 273 3.06 -23.00 23.12
C PHE A 273 2.04 -23.82 22.32
N VAL A 274 2.28 -25.12 22.11
CA VAL A 274 1.29 -26.00 21.44
C VAL A 274 0.02 -26.10 22.29
N ASN A 275 0.14 -26.32 23.59
CA ASN A 275 -1.00 -26.34 24.50
C ASN A 275 -1.75 -25.00 24.53
N LYS A 276 -1.01 -23.87 24.55
CA LYS A 276 -1.58 -22.52 24.49
C LYS A 276 -2.33 -22.29 23.18
N ALA A 277 -1.78 -22.72 22.04
CA ALA A 277 -2.42 -22.63 20.74
C ALA A 277 -3.70 -23.48 20.69
N ALA A 278 -3.69 -24.71 21.19
CA ALA A 278 -4.88 -25.56 21.28
C ALA A 278 -5.98 -24.89 22.12
N ALA A 279 -5.63 -24.34 23.29
CA ALA A 279 -6.57 -23.61 24.14
C ALA A 279 -7.15 -22.37 23.43
N TYR A 280 -6.30 -21.63 22.70
CA TYR A 280 -6.71 -20.47 21.93
C TYR A 280 -7.74 -20.83 20.84
N PHE A 281 -7.52 -21.89 20.07
CA PHE A 281 -8.47 -22.32 19.04
C PHE A 281 -9.76 -22.93 19.61
N ARG A 282 -9.77 -23.40 20.86
CA ARG A 282 -11.02 -23.82 21.55
C ARG A 282 -11.93 -22.64 21.87
N VAL A 283 -11.36 -21.47 22.18
CA VAL A 283 -12.14 -20.26 22.52
C VAL A 283 -12.35 -19.33 21.34
N ASP A 284 -11.65 -19.53 20.23
CA ASP A 284 -11.81 -18.71 19.04
C ASP A 284 -13.14 -19.01 18.33
N CYS A 285 -14.06 -18.04 18.38
CA CYS A 285 -15.35 -18.12 17.70
C CYS A 285 -15.32 -17.67 16.23
N SER A 286 -14.14 -17.51 15.61
CA SER A 286 -14.04 -17.04 14.23
C SER A 286 -14.69 -18.03 13.25
N SER A 287 -15.50 -17.50 12.32
CA SER A 287 -16.22 -18.32 11.34
C SER A 287 -15.75 -18.01 9.93
N SER A 288 -15.10 -18.99 9.30
CA SER A 288 -14.55 -18.82 7.96
C SER A 288 -15.38 -19.49 6.86
N ARG A 289 -16.65 -19.83 7.12
CA ARG A 289 -17.60 -20.37 6.12
C ARG A 289 -17.01 -21.47 5.20
N GLY A 290 -16.12 -22.32 5.73
CA GLY A 290 -15.43 -23.38 4.99
C GLY A 290 -14.21 -22.96 4.15
N VAL A 291 -13.81 -21.68 4.18
CA VAL A 291 -12.61 -21.16 3.48
C VAL A 291 -11.32 -21.49 4.24
N PHE A 292 -11.33 -21.30 5.56
CA PHE A 292 -10.24 -21.66 6.46
C PHE A 292 -10.67 -22.80 7.38
N SER A 293 -9.70 -23.51 7.94
CA SER A 293 -9.93 -24.62 8.84
C SER A 293 -10.75 -24.18 10.07
N HIS A 294 -11.68 -25.03 10.52
CA HIS A 294 -12.49 -24.76 11.71
C HIS A 294 -11.63 -24.82 12.97
N SER A 295 -11.82 -23.85 13.87
CA SER A 295 -11.03 -23.74 15.12
C SER A 295 -11.12 -25.00 15.98
N GLU A 296 -12.28 -25.67 16.04
CA GLU A 296 -12.44 -26.96 16.74
C GLU A 296 -11.52 -28.06 16.18
N LYS A 297 -11.39 -28.13 14.84
CA LYS A 297 -10.48 -29.08 14.18
C LYS A 297 -9.03 -28.72 14.47
N LEU A 298 -8.67 -27.43 14.42
CA LEU A 298 -7.32 -26.97 14.73
C LEU A 298 -6.94 -27.29 16.17
N ALA A 299 -7.86 -27.09 17.12
CA ALA A 299 -7.65 -27.46 18.51
C ALA A 299 -7.40 -28.96 18.66
N ALA A 300 -8.22 -29.81 18.03
CA ALA A 300 -8.05 -31.26 18.06
C ALA A 300 -6.72 -31.71 17.44
N ASP A 301 -6.34 -31.15 16.29
CA ASP A 301 -5.07 -31.46 15.62
C ASP A 301 -3.87 -31.03 16.50
N LEU A 302 -3.96 -29.89 17.20
CA LEU A 302 -2.91 -29.41 18.11
C LEU A 302 -2.85 -30.21 19.42
N ASP A 303 -3.99 -30.70 19.93
CA ASP A 303 -4.03 -31.63 21.06
C ASP A 303 -3.30 -32.95 20.69
N LEU A 304 -3.45 -33.44 19.45
CA LEU A 304 -2.68 -34.60 18.95
C LEU A 304 -1.17 -34.32 18.92
N VAL A 305 -0.76 -33.12 18.50
CA VAL A 305 0.65 -32.71 18.53
C VAL A 305 1.18 -32.68 19.97
N ALA A 306 0.42 -32.13 20.92
CA ALA A 306 0.79 -32.09 22.34
C ALA A 306 0.93 -33.50 22.93
N GLU A 307 0.01 -34.42 22.60
CA GLU A 307 0.10 -35.82 23.01
C GLU A 307 1.35 -36.50 22.44
N HIS A 308 1.65 -36.26 21.15
CA HIS A 308 2.83 -36.84 20.51
C HIS A 308 4.14 -36.33 21.13
N LEU A 309 4.23 -35.02 21.41
CA LEU A 309 5.37 -34.38 22.08
C LEU A 309 5.63 -34.99 23.47
N SER A 310 4.57 -35.22 24.25
CA SER A 310 4.68 -35.73 25.62
C SER A 310 4.98 -37.23 25.69
N SER A 311 4.42 -38.04 24.79
CA SER A 311 4.39 -39.50 24.93
C SER A 311 5.23 -40.30 23.92
N ALA A 312 5.48 -39.76 22.72
CA ALA A 312 5.97 -40.56 21.59
C ALA A 312 7.21 -39.97 20.89
N MET A 313 7.56 -38.71 21.17
CA MET A 313 8.65 -38.05 20.48
C MET A 313 10.02 -38.70 20.81
N PRO A 314 10.79 -39.12 19.79
CA PRO A 314 12.10 -39.76 19.99
C PRO A 314 13.14 -38.75 20.52
N ARG A 315 13.29 -38.67 21.84
CA ARG A 315 14.24 -37.74 22.51
C ARG A 315 15.73 -38.02 22.22
N VAL A 316 16.04 -39.11 21.53
CA VAL A 316 17.40 -39.55 21.18
C VAL A 316 17.68 -39.41 19.67
N SER A 317 16.72 -38.91 18.89
CA SER A 317 16.93 -38.65 17.45
C SER A 317 17.94 -37.52 17.21
N GLN A 318 18.62 -37.57 16.06
CA GLN A 318 19.49 -36.50 15.57
C GLN A 318 18.70 -35.32 14.97
N ALA A 319 17.41 -35.50 14.65
CA ALA A 319 16.54 -34.46 14.11
C ALA A 319 15.09 -34.60 14.61
N PRO A 320 14.85 -34.53 15.94
CA PRO A 320 13.54 -34.82 16.53
C PRO A 320 12.43 -33.86 16.06
N LEU A 321 12.77 -32.59 15.80
CA LEU A 321 11.81 -31.62 15.26
C LEU A 321 11.47 -31.93 13.78
N ALA A 322 12.42 -32.49 13.02
CA ALA A 322 12.15 -32.90 11.65
C ALA A 322 11.15 -34.06 11.59
N GLU A 323 11.35 -35.06 12.45
CA GLU A 323 10.44 -36.20 12.60
C GLU A 323 9.05 -35.75 13.08
N LEU A 324 8.99 -34.79 14.02
CA LEU A 324 7.72 -34.20 14.46
C LEU A 324 6.97 -33.53 13.31
N CYS A 325 7.64 -32.73 12.48
CA CYS A 325 7.00 -32.08 11.33
C CYS A 325 6.57 -33.10 10.27
N GLU A 326 7.34 -34.15 10.04
CA GLU A 326 6.95 -35.25 9.15
C GLU A 326 5.72 -36.01 9.67
N TRP A 327 5.69 -36.26 10.97
CA TRP A 327 4.55 -36.84 11.65
C TRP A 327 3.31 -35.94 11.53
N SER A 328 3.43 -34.63 11.80
CA SER A 328 2.28 -33.72 11.73
C SER A 328 1.71 -33.61 10.32
N MET A 329 2.56 -33.63 9.29
CA MET A 329 2.11 -33.67 7.89
C MET A 329 1.28 -34.91 7.54
N HIS A 330 1.46 -36.03 8.26
CA HIS A 330 0.71 -37.27 8.03
C HIS A 330 -0.57 -37.36 8.86
N PHE A 331 -0.55 -36.85 10.10
CA PHE A 331 -1.63 -37.06 11.08
C PHE A 331 -2.50 -35.84 11.36
N CYS A 332 -2.05 -34.63 11.02
CA CYS A 332 -2.75 -33.36 11.26
C CYS A 332 -3.18 -32.69 9.95
N GLY A 333 -4.09 -31.73 10.03
CA GLY A 333 -4.40 -30.85 8.89
C GLY A 333 -3.25 -29.90 8.55
N HIS A 334 -3.24 -29.42 7.30
CA HIS A 334 -2.23 -28.47 6.81
C HIS A 334 -2.11 -27.20 7.66
N ASP A 335 -3.23 -26.56 8.02
CA ASP A 335 -3.22 -25.37 8.89
C ASP A 335 -2.57 -25.64 10.25
N ALA A 336 -2.84 -26.79 10.89
CA ALA A 336 -2.24 -27.14 12.17
C ALA A 336 -0.73 -27.41 12.07
N THR A 337 -0.30 -28.01 10.96
CA THR A 337 1.14 -28.20 10.65
C THR A 337 1.85 -26.86 10.46
N GLU A 338 1.27 -25.93 9.72
CA GLU A 338 1.84 -24.58 9.55
C GLU A 338 1.88 -23.80 10.88
N ILE A 339 0.87 -23.96 11.73
CA ILE A 339 0.87 -23.38 13.09
C ILE A 339 2.01 -23.97 13.92
N LEU A 340 2.24 -25.29 13.86
CA LEU A 340 3.37 -25.93 14.53
C LEU A 340 4.71 -25.40 14.00
N HIS A 341 4.86 -25.20 12.69
CA HIS A 341 6.07 -24.60 12.11
C HIS A 341 6.32 -23.19 12.65
N SER A 342 5.27 -22.36 12.76
CA SER A 342 5.36 -21.05 13.41
C SER A 342 5.75 -21.14 14.88
N ILE A 343 5.21 -22.09 15.64
CA ILE A 343 5.55 -22.30 17.06
C ILE A 343 7.02 -22.73 17.22
N ILE A 344 7.53 -23.60 16.34
CA ILE A 344 8.94 -24.01 16.36
C ILE A 344 9.87 -22.81 16.16
N LEU A 345 9.47 -21.80 15.40
CA LEU A 345 10.26 -20.57 15.25
C LEU A 345 10.28 -19.71 16.53
N GLU A 346 9.24 -19.76 17.36
CA GLU A 346 9.14 -18.97 18.61
C GLU A 346 10.17 -19.40 19.68
N ILE A 347 10.62 -20.66 19.65
CA ILE A 347 11.57 -21.18 20.65
C ILE A 347 13.04 -20.86 20.32
N TYR A 348 13.35 -20.34 19.12
CA TYR A 348 14.72 -20.07 18.65
C TYR A 348 14.95 -18.59 18.28
N PRO A 349 14.98 -17.67 19.25
CA PRO A 349 15.13 -16.24 18.97
C PRO A 349 16.45 -15.87 18.27
N ASP A 350 17.50 -16.70 18.39
CA ASP A 350 18.76 -16.50 17.69
C ASP A 350 18.65 -16.74 16.17
N ILE A 351 17.84 -17.73 15.75
CA ILE A 351 17.50 -17.95 14.34
C ILE A 351 16.70 -16.76 13.82
N ILE A 352 15.70 -16.29 14.58
CA ILE A 352 14.87 -15.14 14.19
C ILE A 352 15.73 -13.88 14.05
N ALA A 353 16.64 -13.62 15.00
CA ALA A 353 17.55 -12.49 14.95
C ALA A 353 18.46 -12.54 13.70
N HIS A 354 18.91 -13.72 13.29
CA HIS A 354 19.66 -13.88 12.05
C HIS A 354 18.80 -13.59 10.82
N PHE A 355 17.65 -14.25 10.70
CA PHE A 355 16.86 -14.20 9.46
C PHE A 355 16.02 -12.94 9.26
N SER A 356 15.73 -12.19 10.34
CA SER A 356 15.05 -10.89 10.25
C SER A 356 15.81 -9.85 9.42
N GLN A 357 17.11 -10.05 9.21
CA GLN A 357 17.98 -9.16 8.43
C GLN A 357 17.78 -9.33 6.91
N PHE A 358 17.16 -10.43 6.46
CA PHE A 358 16.98 -10.76 5.03
C PHE A 358 15.56 -10.48 4.52
N LEU A 359 14.77 -9.68 5.25
CA LEU A 359 13.39 -9.35 4.88
C LEU A 359 13.29 -8.18 3.89
N TYR A 360 14.38 -7.43 3.70
CA TYR A 360 14.45 -6.36 2.71
C TYR A 360 14.63 -6.93 1.30
N ALA A 361 13.89 -6.38 0.33
CA ALA A 361 14.16 -6.56 -1.09
C ALA A 361 14.25 -5.19 -1.75
N GLY A 362 15.17 -5.02 -2.71
CA GLY A 362 14.98 -4.06 -3.78
C GLY A 362 14.11 -4.69 -4.86
N GLU A 363 13.48 -3.90 -5.73
CA GLU A 363 12.84 -4.41 -6.95
C GLU A 363 13.49 -3.79 -8.20
N PRO A 364 14.72 -4.20 -8.60
CA PRO A 364 15.25 -3.84 -9.91
C PRO A 364 14.71 -4.80 -10.97
N GLY A 365 13.58 -4.46 -11.58
CA GLY A 365 13.11 -5.14 -12.78
C GLY A 365 13.92 -4.72 -14.01
N THR A 366 15.06 -5.38 -14.28
CA THR A 366 15.89 -5.10 -15.44
C THR A 366 15.79 -6.21 -16.48
N LEU A 367 15.39 -5.83 -17.69
CA LEU A 367 15.49 -6.70 -18.86
C LEU A 367 16.96 -6.97 -19.17
N ASP A 368 17.36 -8.23 -19.35
CA ASP A 368 18.64 -8.57 -19.98
C ASP A 368 18.43 -8.64 -21.50
N PRO A 369 18.88 -7.61 -22.26
CA PRO A 369 18.66 -7.55 -23.70
C PRO A 369 19.52 -8.56 -24.48
N LEU A 370 20.62 -9.04 -23.90
CA LEU A 370 21.59 -9.92 -24.58
C LEU A 370 21.24 -11.40 -24.43
N MET A 371 20.42 -11.76 -23.44
CA MET A 371 19.87 -13.10 -23.30
C MET A 371 19.28 -13.60 -24.62
N THR A 372 19.56 -14.84 -24.97
CA THR A 372 19.03 -15.47 -26.18
C THR A 372 17.61 -15.99 -25.97
N VAL A 373 16.84 -16.14 -27.05
CA VAL A 373 15.53 -16.80 -27.04
C VAL A 373 15.63 -18.22 -26.53
N GLY A 374 16.73 -18.94 -26.78
CA GLY A 374 16.99 -20.26 -26.23
C GLY A 374 17.05 -20.26 -24.71
N GLU A 375 17.81 -19.35 -24.11
CA GLU A 375 17.89 -19.19 -22.65
C GLU A 375 16.55 -18.76 -22.05
N LEU A 376 15.85 -17.81 -22.68
CA LEU A 376 14.52 -17.38 -22.25
C LEU A 376 13.51 -18.53 -22.26
N LYS A 377 13.53 -19.39 -23.29
CA LYS A 377 12.70 -20.60 -23.33
C LYS A 377 13.00 -21.53 -22.16
N SER A 378 14.28 -21.72 -21.84
CA SER A 378 14.68 -22.53 -20.68
C SER A 378 14.10 -21.97 -19.37
N LEU A 379 14.18 -20.64 -19.17
CA LEU A 379 13.56 -19.99 -17.99
C LEU A 379 12.04 -20.18 -17.94
N VAL A 380 11.35 -20.08 -19.08
CA VAL A 380 9.90 -20.34 -19.14
C VAL A 380 9.58 -21.77 -18.74
N VAL A 381 10.32 -22.75 -19.25
CA VAL A 381 10.12 -24.17 -18.90
C VAL A 381 10.40 -24.41 -17.43
N GLU A 382 11.54 -23.95 -16.92
CA GLU A 382 11.96 -24.17 -15.54
C GLU A 382 10.98 -23.53 -14.53
N ASN A 383 10.59 -22.28 -14.75
CA ASN A 383 9.83 -21.52 -13.77
C ASN A 383 8.31 -21.58 -13.97
N TYR A 384 7.83 -21.94 -15.17
CA TYR A 384 6.41 -21.87 -15.53
C TYR A 384 5.85 -23.13 -16.21
N ALA A 385 6.53 -24.28 -16.19
CA ALA A 385 5.95 -25.54 -16.68
C ALA A 385 4.57 -25.88 -16.07
N TRP A 386 4.31 -25.43 -14.84
CA TRP A 386 3.01 -25.59 -14.17
C TRP A 386 1.86 -24.81 -14.84
N VAL A 387 2.15 -23.76 -15.61
CA VAL A 387 1.15 -22.99 -16.38
C VAL A 387 0.64 -23.79 -17.57
N GLU A 388 1.55 -24.50 -18.25
CA GLU A 388 1.21 -25.34 -19.42
C GLU A 388 0.48 -26.63 -19.02
N ALA A 389 0.60 -27.06 -17.76
CA ALA A 389 -0.08 -28.25 -17.23
C ALA A 389 -1.60 -28.07 -17.07
N TRP A 390 -2.13 -26.84 -17.18
CA TRP A 390 -3.55 -26.56 -17.02
C TRP A 390 -4.35 -26.78 -18.31
N ASP A 391 -5.62 -27.16 -18.17
CA ASP A 391 -6.53 -27.17 -19.31
C ASP A 391 -7.00 -25.75 -19.65
N TRP A 392 -6.55 -25.27 -20.80
CA TRP A 392 -6.93 -23.98 -21.35
C TRP A 392 -8.00 -24.07 -22.46
N GLY A 393 -8.47 -25.28 -22.79
CA GLY A 393 -9.35 -25.55 -23.93
C GLY A 393 -10.84 -25.25 -23.71
N GLY A 394 -11.28 -25.08 -22.46
CA GLY A 394 -12.71 -24.95 -22.09
C GLY A 394 -13.22 -23.53 -21.81
N GLY A 395 -12.42 -22.48 -21.97
CA GLY A 395 -12.78 -21.10 -21.62
C GLY A 395 -12.80 -20.80 -20.11
N GLU A 396 -12.95 -21.81 -19.24
CA GLU A 396 -12.96 -21.66 -17.78
C GLU A 396 -11.65 -21.07 -17.21
N ALA A 397 -10.50 -21.47 -17.76
CA ALA A 397 -9.18 -21.01 -17.33
C ALA A 397 -8.86 -19.55 -17.70
N ASP A 398 -9.61 -18.94 -18.63
CA ASP A 398 -9.45 -17.54 -19.05
C ASP A 398 -10.79 -16.78 -18.99
N ARG A 399 -11.71 -17.25 -18.14
CA ARG A 399 -13.08 -16.73 -18.06
C ARG A 399 -13.15 -15.35 -17.43
N PHE A 400 -12.23 -15.02 -16.53
CA PHE A 400 -12.21 -13.75 -15.82
C PHE A 400 -11.00 -12.90 -16.17
N PHE A 401 -11.16 -11.59 -16.02
CA PHE A 401 -10.09 -10.60 -16.09
C PHE A 401 -10.18 -9.66 -14.87
N TRP A 402 -9.07 -8.98 -14.57
CA TRP A 402 -8.98 -8.06 -13.43
C TRP A 402 -8.90 -6.63 -13.90
N PHE A 403 -9.66 -5.72 -13.29
CA PHE A 403 -9.72 -4.31 -13.72
C PHE A 403 -9.93 -3.36 -12.54
N HIS A 404 -9.71 -2.06 -12.77
CA HIS A 404 -10.14 -1.00 -11.86
C HIS A 404 -11.43 -0.36 -12.37
N SER A 405 -12.44 -0.24 -11.51
CA SER A 405 -13.68 0.44 -11.87
C SER A 405 -13.50 1.96 -11.77
N VAL A 406 -14.16 2.72 -12.63
CA VAL A 406 -14.26 4.19 -12.53
C VAL A 406 -14.80 4.61 -11.15
N LEU A 407 -15.73 3.84 -10.59
CA LEU A 407 -16.36 4.14 -9.29
C LEU A 407 -15.48 3.77 -8.09
N ALA A 408 -14.45 2.95 -8.28
CA ALA A 408 -13.54 2.51 -7.23
C ALA A 408 -12.13 2.25 -7.82
N PRO A 409 -11.43 3.29 -8.28
CA PRO A 409 -10.19 3.16 -9.06
C PRO A 409 -9.02 2.56 -8.27
N ALA A 410 -9.10 2.52 -6.94
CA ALA A 410 -8.11 1.90 -6.06
C ALA A 410 -8.38 0.41 -5.77
N ASP A 411 -9.57 -0.11 -6.12
CA ASP A 411 -9.95 -1.50 -5.86
C ASP A 411 -9.87 -2.34 -7.13
N ALA A 412 -9.02 -3.38 -7.11
CA ALA A 412 -9.00 -4.39 -8.16
C ALA A 412 -10.28 -5.25 -8.11
N ARG A 413 -11.04 -5.22 -9.21
CA ARG A 413 -12.27 -5.98 -9.45
C ARG A 413 -12.00 -7.12 -10.42
N ARG A 414 -12.80 -8.19 -10.32
CA ARG A 414 -12.74 -9.34 -11.22
C ARG A 414 -14.04 -9.41 -12.04
N GLY A 415 -13.94 -9.34 -13.36
CA GLY A 415 -15.07 -9.35 -14.30
C GLY A 415 -15.05 -10.55 -15.23
N ASN A 416 -16.20 -10.94 -15.77
CA ASN A 416 -16.29 -12.02 -16.76
C ASN A 416 -15.87 -11.48 -18.14
N ARG A 417 -14.83 -12.09 -18.71
CA ARG A 417 -14.22 -11.70 -19.97
C ARG A 417 -15.18 -11.84 -21.15
N HIS A 418 -16.08 -12.82 -21.13
CA HIS A 418 -17.04 -13.06 -22.21
C HIS A 418 -18.26 -12.13 -22.18
N VAL A 419 -18.41 -11.32 -21.12
CA VAL A 419 -19.54 -10.40 -20.97
C VAL A 419 -19.10 -8.97 -21.25
N GLN A 420 -18.03 -8.51 -20.61
CA GLN A 420 -17.57 -7.12 -20.65
C GLN A 420 -16.06 -7.05 -20.37
N ALA A 421 -15.23 -7.61 -21.25
CA ALA A 421 -13.80 -7.30 -21.24
C ALA A 421 -13.47 -6.26 -22.31
N ASP A 422 -13.12 -5.06 -21.86
CA ASP A 422 -12.26 -4.18 -22.63
C ASP A 422 -10.82 -4.49 -22.20
N ALA A 423 -10.00 -5.01 -23.12
CA ALA A 423 -8.60 -5.38 -22.84
C ALA A 423 -7.80 -4.23 -22.21
N GLU A 424 -8.22 -2.99 -22.43
CA GLU A 424 -7.64 -1.76 -21.92
C GLU A 424 -7.86 -1.53 -20.42
N ARG A 425 -8.88 -2.17 -19.86
CA ARG A 425 -9.16 -2.11 -18.42
C ARG A 425 -8.48 -3.25 -17.66
N GLU A 426 -7.88 -4.20 -18.37
CA GLU A 426 -7.24 -5.35 -17.76
C GLU A 426 -5.89 -4.99 -17.12
N ASN A 427 -5.74 -5.38 -15.86
CA ASN A 427 -4.54 -5.16 -15.07
C ASN A 427 -3.51 -6.30 -15.30
N ALA A 428 -2.25 -6.10 -14.88
CA ALA A 428 -1.14 -7.07 -15.01
C ALA A 428 -1.31 -8.43 -14.26
N PHE A 429 -2.50 -8.74 -13.75
CA PHE A 429 -2.83 -10.01 -13.11
C PHE A 429 -2.89 -11.20 -14.07
N GLU A 430 -2.92 -10.95 -15.37
CA GLU A 430 -2.92 -12.00 -16.39
C GLU A 430 -1.53 -12.60 -16.66
N THR A 431 -0.60 -12.53 -15.70
CA THR A 431 0.78 -13.02 -15.84
C THR A 431 0.82 -14.45 -16.41
N VAL A 432 0.02 -15.38 -15.86
CA VAL A 432 -0.04 -16.77 -16.35
C VAL A 432 -0.49 -16.89 -17.81
N ARG A 433 -1.39 -16.02 -18.25
CA ARG A 433 -1.86 -15.95 -19.63
C ARG A 433 -0.78 -15.35 -20.55
N GLN A 434 -0.11 -14.29 -20.09
CA GLN A 434 0.99 -13.65 -20.83
C GLN A 434 2.18 -14.59 -21.00
N VAL A 435 2.54 -15.36 -19.97
CA VAL A 435 3.59 -16.39 -20.03
C VAL A 435 3.24 -17.45 -21.07
N ARG A 436 1.99 -17.94 -21.08
CA ARG A 436 1.53 -18.90 -22.09
C ARG A 436 1.55 -18.35 -23.51
N LEU A 437 1.12 -17.09 -23.70
CA LEU A 437 1.16 -16.45 -25.02
C LEU A 437 2.60 -16.26 -25.50
N LEU A 438 3.51 -15.87 -24.61
CA LEU A 438 4.93 -15.78 -24.90
C LEU A 438 5.50 -17.15 -25.26
N SER A 439 5.29 -18.17 -24.42
CA SER A 439 5.72 -19.57 -24.63
C SER A 439 5.43 -20.04 -26.06
N ARG A 440 4.17 -19.91 -26.50
CA ARG A 440 3.74 -20.25 -27.88
C ARG A 440 4.38 -19.39 -28.95
N HIS A 441 4.61 -18.11 -28.68
CA HIS A 441 5.26 -17.22 -29.63
C HIS A 441 6.74 -17.59 -29.83
N LEU A 442 7.43 -18.00 -28.76
CA LEU A 442 8.82 -18.41 -28.82
C LEU A 442 9.03 -19.65 -29.69
N ASP A 443 8.04 -20.55 -29.81
CA ASP A 443 8.14 -21.79 -30.62
C ASP A 443 8.48 -21.57 -32.09
N GLY A 444 8.09 -20.43 -32.66
CA GLY A 444 8.38 -20.08 -34.05
C GLY A 444 9.69 -19.33 -34.30
N LEU A 445 10.48 -19.04 -33.26
CA LEU A 445 11.63 -18.14 -33.33
C LEU A 445 12.99 -18.86 -33.29
N SER A 446 14.01 -18.22 -33.85
CA SER A 446 15.40 -18.70 -33.76
C SER A 446 15.89 -18.65 -32.32
N LEU A 447 16.51 -19.74 -31.85
CA LEU A 447 17.05 -19.81 -30.48
C LEU A 447 18.23 -18.86 -30.25
N THR A 448 18.92 -18.42 -31.31
CA THR A 448 20.05 -17.48 -31.23
C THR A 448 19.62 -16.03 -31.33
N MET A 449 18.33 -15.76 -31.59
CA MET A 449 17.78 -14.41 -31.56
C MET A 449 17.89 -13.85 -30.14
N THR A 450 18.21 -12.57 -30.01
CA THR A 450 18.32 -11.91 -28.70
C THR A 450 16.97 -11.45 -28.18
N VAL A 451 16.86 -11.30 -26.87
CA VAL A 451 15.69 -10.70 -26.21
C VAL A 451 15.48 -9.25 -26.68
N ALA A 452 16.54 -8.50 -27.00
CA ALA A 452 16.43 -7.17 -27.60
C ALA A 452 15.69 -7.19 -28.95
N GLU A 453 16.06 -8.09 -29.86
CA GLU A 453 15.39 -8.26 -31.15
C GLU A 453 13.95 -8.73 -30.97
N LEU A 454 13.70 -9.62 -30.01
CA LEU A 454 12.35 -10.09 -29.68
C LEU A 454 11.48 -8.95 -29.17
N ALA A 455 11.98 -8.15 -28.21
CA ALA A 455 11.25 -7.01 -27.67
C ALA A 455 11.00 -5.92 -28.73
N ALA A 456 11.90 -5.75 -29.70
CA ALA A 456 11.70 -4.81 -30.81
C ALA A 456 10.62 -5.28 -31.80
N THR A 457 10.51 -6.58 -32.05
CA THR A 457 9.56 -7.17 -33.02
C THR A 457 8.21 -7.53 -32.38
N ALA A 458 8.18 -7.76 -31.07
CA ALA A 458 7.01 -8.14 -30.29
C ALA A 458 6.94 -7.42 -28.93
N PRO A 459 6.85 -6.06 -28.92
CA PRO A 459 6.93 -5.24 -27.70
C PRO A 459 5.82 -5.53 -26.68
N GLN A 460 4.70 -6.15 -27.09
CA GLN A 460 3.66 -6.60 -26.17
C GLN A 460 4.16 -7.61 -25.12
N PHE A 461 5.24 -8.34 -25.40
CA PHE A 461 5.82 -9.30 -24.47
C PHE A 461 6.88 -8.72 -23.54
N TRP A 462 7.27 -7.45 -23.72
CA TRP A 462 8.37 -6.83 -22.96
C TRP A 462 8.19 -6.99 -21.44
N GLY A 463 6.99 -6.70 -20.92
CA GLY A 463 6.72 -6.77 -19.48
C GLY A 463 6.79 -8.18 -18.91
N VAL A 464 6.31 -9.19 -19.64
CA VAL A 464 6.36 -10.59 -19.19
C VAL A 464 7.78 -11.17 -19.33
N ILE A 465 8.54 -10.79 -20.35
CA ILE A 465 9.96 -11.18 -20.49
C ILE A 465 10.77 -10.59 -19.34
N ALA A 466 10.63 -9.29 -19.07
CA ALA A 466 11.32 -8.64 -17.96
C ALA A 466 10.98 -9.31 -16.62
N ARG A 467 9.71 -9.67 -16.40
CA ARG A 467 9.31 -10.45 -15.21
C ARG A 467 10.00 -11.81 -15.15
N ILE A 468 9.93 -12.62 -16.21
CA ILE A 468 10.52 -13.97 -16.25
C ILE A 468 12.02 -13.92 -15.93
N GLN A 469 12.73 -12.93 -16.49
CA GLN A 469 14.15 -12.72 -16.23
C GLN A 469 14.40 -12.28 -14.78
N SER A 470 13.61 -11.33 -14.26
CA SER A 470 13.81 -10.77 -12.92
C SER A 470 13.50 -11.78 -11.80
N VAL A 471 12.58 -12.72 -12.03
CA VAL A 471 12.22 -13.75 -11.03
C VAL A 471 12.98 -15.06 -11.22
N ALA A 472 13.93 -15.13 -12.16
CA ALA A 472 14.73 -16.33 -12.35
C ALA A 472 15.52 -16.67 -11.08
N GLY A 473 15.38 -17.91 -10.60
CA GLY A 473 15.99 -18.37 -9.35
C GLY A 473 15.26 -17.96 -8.07
N LEU A 474 14.10 -17.29 -8.16
CA LEU A 474 13.32 -16.87 -7.00
C LEU A 474 12.17 -17.85 -6.70
N ASP A 475 12.41 -18.86 -5.87
CA ASP A 475 11.49 -20.00 -5.64
C ASP A 475 10.07 -19.63 -5.15
N TYR A 476 9.96 -18.50 -4.43
CA TYR A 476 8.72 -18.01 -3.83
C TYR A 476 8.17 -16.75 -4.53
N ALA A 477 8.72 -16.36 -5.68
CA ALA A 477 8.27 -15.18 -6.42
C ALA A 477 6.86 -15.32 -7.00
N GLU A 478 6.48 -16.52 -7.44
CA GLU A 478 5.22 -16.72 -8.14
C GLU A 478 4.13 -17.35 -7.26
N MET A 479 2.94 -16.76 -7.36
CA MET A 479 1.69 -17.40 -6.98
C MET A 479 1.36 -18.46 -8.04
N ARG A 480 1.58 -19.74 -7.73
CA ARG A 480 1.26 -20.87 -8.62
C ARG A 480 -0.25 -21.17 -8.62
N ASP A 481 -1.04 -20.17 -9.00
CA ASP A 481 -2.49 -20.22 -9.14
C ASP A 481 -2.91 -19.41 -10.37
N ASN A 482 -4.08 -19.69 -10.91
CA ASN A 482 -4.64 -18.95 -12.03
C ASN A 482 -5.65 -17.91 -11.50
N PRO A 483 -5.34 -16.60 -11.48
CA PRO A 483 -6.29 -15.59 -11.04
C PRO A 483 -7.44 -15.35 -12.03
N LEU A 484 -7.38 -15.93 -13.24
CA LEU A 484 -8.34 -15.75 -14.33
C LEU A 484 -9.43 -16.84 -14.38
N ARG A 485 -9.25 -17.95 -13.66
CA ARG A 485 -10.21 -19.05 -13.66
C ARG A 485 -11.47 -18.74 -12.84
N GLU A 486 -12.54 -19.46 -13.13
CA GLU A 486 -13.83 -19.26 -12.47
C GLU A 486 -13.81 -19.53 -10.96
N ASP A 487 -13.21 -20.65 -10.56
CA ASP A 487 -13.13 -21.12 -9.19
C ASP A 487 -12.00 -20.45 -8.37
N PHE A 488 -11.28 -19.46 -8.95
CA PHE A 488 -10.22 -18.76 -8.24
C PHE A 488 -10.72 -18.10 -6.95
N SER A 489 -10.03 -18.40 -5.85
CA SER A 489 -10.26 -17.84 -4.54
C SER A 489 -9.09 -16.93 -4.14
N PRO A 490 -9.34 -15.63 -3.83
CA PRO A 490 -8.27 -14.73 -3.40
C PRO A 490 -7.87 -14.93 -1.93
N PHE A 491 -8.67 -15.67 -1.14
CA PHE A 491 -8.43 -15.81 0.30
C PHE A 491 -7.04 -16.35 0.66
N PRO A 492 -6.46 -17.35 -0.04
CA PRO A 492 -5.10 -17.83 0.24
C PRO A 492 -4.04 -16.74 0.10
N SER A 493 -4.02 -16.01 -1.02
CA SER A 493 -3.02 -14.94 -1.23
C SER A 493 -3.18 -13.81 -0.21
N ILE A 494 -4.43 -13.44 0.11
CA ILE A 494 -4.72 -12.45 1.15
C ILE A 494 -4.18 -12.93 2.51
N ARG A 495 -4.46 -14.17 2.92
CA ARG A 495 -4.00 -14.74 4.20
C ARG A 495 -2.48 -14.80 4.28
N LYS A 496 -1.78 -15.24 3.22
CA LYS A 496 -0.30 -15.29 3.21
C LYS A 496 0.33 -13.91 3.45
N VAL A 497 -0.16 -12.85 2.79
CA VAL A 497 0.36 -11.49 3.02
C VAL A 497 0.08 -11.02 4.44
N LEU A 498 -1.12 -11.27 4.96
CA LEU A 498 -1.49 -10.88 6.33
C LEU A 498 -0.71 -11.68 7.39
N ALA A 499 -0.35 -12.92 7.12
CA ALA A 499 0.54 -13.71 7.97
C ALA A 499 1.93 -13.07 8.06
N PHE A 500 2.50 -12.58 6.95
CA PHE A 500 3.75 -11.79 7.00
C PHE A 500 3.60 -10.52 7.86
N PHE A 501 2.45 -9.86 7.80
CA PHE A 501 2.18 -8.67 8.63
C PHE A 501 2.07 -9.01 10.12
N GLY A 502 1.76 -10.25 10.48
CA GLY A 502 1.57 -10.68 11.87
C GLY A 502 0.12 -10.61 12.33
N MET A 503 -0.83 -10.72 11.40
CA MET A 503 -2.26 -10.73 11.74
C MET A 503 -2.70 -12.12 12.21
N GLU A 504 -3.50 -12.17 13.26
CA GLU A 504 -4.13 -13.37 13.80
C GLU A 504 -5.66 -13.32 13.62
N ARG A 505 -6.36 -14.39 14.02
CA ARG A 505 -7.84 -14.50 13.97
C ARG A 505 -8.47 -14.34 12.59
N PHE A 506 -7.93 -15.06 11.61
CA PHE A 506 -8.41 -15.00 10.23
C PHE A 506 -9.88 -15.42 10.09
N GLU A 507 -10.75 -14.47 9.77
CA GLU A 507 -12.15 -14.70 9.42
C GLU A 507 -12.37 -14.39 7.93
N SER A 508 -12.92 -15.34 7.17
CA SER A 508 -13.35 -15.05 5.80
C SER A 508 -14.76 -14.42 5.80
N ALA A 509 -14.91 -13.26 5.16
CA ALA A 509 -16.17 -12.53 5.10
C ALA A 509 -16.61 -12.23 3.65
N PRO A 510 -17.93 -12.16 3.38
CA PRO A 510 -18.46 -11.77 2.08
C PRO A 510 -17.95 -10.43 1.55
N SER A 511 -18.01 -10.39 0.21
CA SER A 511 -17.19 -9.64 -0.75
C SER A 511 -15.71 -10.08 -0.83
N LYS A 512 -15.33 -11.25 -0.30
CA LYS A 512 -13.97 -11.82 -0.38
C LYS A 512 -12.93 -11.02 0.42
N VAL A 513 -13.24 -10.80 1.69
CA VAL A 513 -12.40 -10.07 2.65
C VAL A 513 -11.90 -11.02 3.72
N VAL A 514 -10.63 -10.91 4.09
CA VAL A 514 -10.09 -11.55 5.31
C VAL A 514 -10.05 -10.50 6.41
N ARG A 515 -10.66 -10.80 7.55
CA ARG A 515 -10.59 -9.99 8.76
C ARG A 515 -9.66 -10.67 9.77
N GLY A 516 -9.16 -9.89 10.70
CA GLY A 516 -8.40 -10.39 11.84
C GLY A 516 -7.97 -9.26 12.75
N ALA A 517 -7.05 -9.56 13.64
CA ALA A 517 -6.48 -8.61 14.60
C ALA A 517 -4.96 -8.54 14.44
N LEU A 518 -4.43 -7.32 14.39
CA LEU A 518 -3.01 -7.03 14.56
C LEU A 518 -2.73 -6.77 16.05
N LEU A 519 -1.52 -7.11 16.49
CA LEU A 519 -1.02 -6.80 17.84
C LEU A 519 -1.90 -7.36 18.98
N GLN A 520 -2.66 -8.43 18.73
CA GLN A 520 -3.37 -9.12 19.80
C GLN A 520 -2.34 -9.84 20.69
N GLY A 521 -2.44 -9.66 22.00
CA GLY A 521 -1.45 -10.14 22.96
C GLY A 521 -0.16 -9.32 23.00
N ALA A 522 0.10 -8.39 22.08
CA ALA A 522 1.33 -7.60 22.08
C ALA A 522 1.43 -6.69 23.33
N PRO A 523 2.65 -6.39 23.83
CA PRO A 523 2.83 -5.60 25.07
C PRO A 523 2.23 -4.20 24.94
N ILE A 524 1.69 -3.65 26.02
CA ILE A 524 1.20 -2.25 26.08
C ILE A 524 2.37 -1.28 26.31
N ALA A 525 2.15 0.02 26.14
CA ALA A 525 3.19 1.04 26.33
C ALA A 525 3.95 0.93 27.66
N GLU A 526 3.25 0.61 28.75
CA GLU A 526 3.89 0.44 30.06
C GLU A 526 4.78 -0.82 30.14
N ASP A 527 4.44 -1.89 29.41
CA ASP A 527 5.25 -3.10 29.33
C ASP A 527 6.49 -2.87 28.47
N VAL A 528 6.34 -2.23 27.30
CA VAL A 528 7.44 -1.85 26.41
C VAL A 528 8.47 -1.02 27.15
N ALA A 529 8.05 0.02 27.88
CA ALA A 529 8.95 0.86 28.68
C ALA A 529 9.70 0.08 29.78
N ARG A 530 9.12 -1.03 30.28
CA ARG A 530 9.73 -1.93 31.27
C ARG A 530 10.60 -3.02 30.63
N GLY A 531 10.60 -3.13 29.30
CA GLY A 531 11.27 -4.21 28.58
C GLY A 531 10.58 -5.56 28.80
N LEU A 532 9.27 -5.55 29.03
CA LEU A 532 8.44 -6.74 29.15
C LEU A 532 7.76 -7.00 27.81
N ASP A 533 7.76 -8.26 27.41
CA ASP A 533 6.99 -8.70 26.25
C ASP A 533 5.51 -8.92 26.63
N GLY A 534 4.67 -9.07 25.62
CA GLY A 534 3.25 -9.33 25.75
C GLY A 534 2.90 -10.81 25.97
N ASP A 535 1.62 -11.13 25.89
CA ASP A 535 1.06 -12.48 25.99
C ASP A 535 0.75 -13.09 24.59
N TRP A 536 1.73 -13.03 23.71
CA TRP A 536 1.63 -13.46 22.31
C TRP A 536 2.80 -14.39 21.91
N PRO A 537 2.59 -15.37 21.01
CA PRO A 537 1.37 -15.61 20.21
C PRO A 537 0.24 -16.28 21.00
N PHE A 538 -0.94 -16.40 20.36
CA PHE A 538 -2.12 -17.12 20.86
C PHE A 538 -2.71 -16.56 22.16
N ALA A 539 -2.88 -15.24 22.24
CA ALA A 539 -3.38 -14.57 23.45
C ALA A 539 -4.70 -15.18 23.96
N LEU A 540 -4.71 -15.63 25.22
CA LEU A 540 -5.90 -16.17 25.86
C LEU A 540 -6.65 -15.04 26.59
N PRO A 541 -7.99 -15.11 26.69
CA PRO A 541 -8.71 -14.17 27.53
C PRO A 541 -8.21 -14.28 28.97
N PRO A 542 -7.94 -13.15 29.64
CA PRO A 542 -7.43 -13.20 31.01
C PRO A 542 -8.50 -13.78 31.94
N GLU A 543 -8.14 -14.82 32.69
CA GLU A 543 -8.88 -15.21 33.88
C GLU A 543 -8.71 -14.10 34.91
N ILE A 544 -9.79 -13.42 35.30
CA ILE A 544 -9.71 -12.38 36.33
C ILE A 544 -9.49 -13.06 37.69
N LEU A 545 -8.23 -13.40 37.97
CA LEU A 545 -7.75 -13.70 39.31
C LEU A 545 -7.75 -12.38 40.10
N SER A 546 -8.35 -12.41 41.29
CA SER A 546 -8.29 -11.30 42.24
C SER A 546 -6.81 -11.01 42.61
N PRO A 547 -6.43 -9.75 42.86
CA PRO A 547 -5.03 -9.30 42.79
C PRO A 547 -4.17 -9.84 43.95
N GLY A 548 -3.03 -10.45 43.63
CA GLY A 548 -1.98 -10.79 44.59
C GLY A 548 -0.72 -11.41 43.97
N GLU A 549 0.41 -10.69 44.11
CA GLU A 549 1.82 -11.16 44.06
C GLU A 549 2.40 -11.57 42.68
N GLY A 550 3.61 -11.21 42.24
CA GLY A 550 4.74 -10.48 42.80
C GLY A 550 5.92 -10.63 41.82
N SER A 551 6.59 -9.54 41.47
CA SER A 551 7.63 -9.44 40.45
C SER A 551 8.96 -10.10 40.85
N GLY A 552 9.58 -10.87 39.95
CA GLY A 552 10.98 -11.31 40.05
C GLY A 552 11.87 -10.66 38.98
N ARG A 553 12.80 -9.80 39.40
CA ARG A 553 13.87 -9.20 38.56
C ARG A 553 15.07 -10.14 38.47
N GLN A 554 15.72 -10.26 37.31
CA GLN A 554 17.13 -10.68 37.21
C GLN A 554 17.92 -9.89 36.16
N SER A 555 19.24 -9.90 36.38
CA SER A 555 20.26 -8.89 36.06
C SER A 555 20.87 -9.02 34.66
N MET A 556 21.31 -7.87 34.12
CA MET A 556 22.07 -7.74 32.89
C MET A 556 23.54 -8.16 33.02
N ALA A 557 24.12 -8.64 31.92
CA ALA A 557 25.56 -8.61 31.66
C ALA A 557 25.82 -8.06 30.25
N LYS A 558 26.72 -7.06 30.16
CA LYS A 558 27.14 -6.37 28.93
C LYS A 558 28.26 -7.15 28.24
N GLY A 559 28.24 -7.18 26.91
CA GLY A 559 29.38 -7.55 26.06
C GLY A 559 29.47 -6.62 24.86
N VAL A 560 30.59 -5.92 24.72
CA VAL A 560 30.95 -5.04 23.59
C VAL A 560 31.86 -5.82 22.66
N VAL A 561 31.60 -5.83 21.35
CA VAL A 561 32.58 -6.26 20.34
C VAL A 561 32.47 -5.39 19.09
N HIS A 562 33.58 -4.77 18.72
CA HIS A 562 33.86 -4.01 17.50
C HIS A 562 34.25 -4.96 16.35
N ARG A 563 33.91 -4.64 15.08
CA ARG A 563 34.73 -4.81 13.85
C ARG A 563 33.88 -4.59 12.55
N PRO A 564 34.45 -4.53 11.32
CA PRO A 564 34.95 -3.34 10.64
C PRO A 564 34.25 -3.10 9.26
N GLU A 565 34.52 -1.97 8.61
CA GLU A 565 34.06 -1.65 7.25
C GLU A 565 34.75 -2.49 6.16
N PRO A 566 34.06 -2.82 5.06
CA PRO A 566 34.68 -3.07 3.78
C PRO A 566 34.22 -2.10 2.68
N ASP A 567 35.24 -1.62 1.98
CA ASP A 567 35.29 -0.71 0.83
C ASP A 567 34.87 -1.45 -0.46
N ILE A 568 33.91 -0.91 -1.23
CA ILE A 568 33.55 -1.43 -2.58
C ILE A 568 33.53 -0.26 -3.57
N LYS A 569 34.50 -0.26 -4.48
CA LYS A 569 34.56 0.62 -5.65
C LYS A 569 33.63 0.11 -6.75
N ALA A 570 32.71 0.95 -7.22
CA ALA A 570 31.93 0.74 -8.44
C ALA A 570 32.52 1.55 -9.61
N SER A 571 32.70 0.90 -10.78
CA SER A 571 33.09 1.55 -12.02
C SER A 571 31.86 1.96 -12.83
N ALA A 572 31.71 3.26 -13.10
CA ALA A 572 30.68 3.79 -13.99
C ALA A 572 31.13 3.69 -15.46
N ASN A 573 30.28 3.12 -16.33
CA ASN A 573 30.41 3.25 -17.78
C ASN A 573 29.17 3.98 -18.33
N ALA A 574 29.40 5.04 -19.08
CA ALA A 574 28.38 5.86 -19.72
C ALA A 574 27.73 5.14 -20.92
N VAL A 575 26.41 5.25 -21.04
CA VAL A 575 25.61 4.72 -22.16
C VAL A 575 25.53 5.76 -23.30
N PRO A 576 25.67 5.37 -24.59
CA PRO A 576 25.67 6.31 -25.72
C PRO A 576 24.27 6.80 -26.14
N ALA A 577 24.23 7.91 -26.90
CA ALA A 577 23.05 8.63 -27.35
C ALA A 577 22.37 8.00 -28.59
N HIS A 578 21.23 7.33 -28.40
CA HIS A 578 20.24 7.01 -29.44
C HIS A 578 18.81 7.24 -28.93
N ASP A 579 17.80 7.29 -29.81
CA ASP A 579 16.39 7.30 -29.40
C ASP A 579 16.07 5.97 -28.71
N ILE A 580 15.49 6.03 -27.51
CA ILE A 580 15.05 4.85 -26.76
C ILE A 580 13.54 4.66 -26.92
N VAL A 581 13.11 3.41 -26.95
CA VAL A 581 11.69 3.04 -27.03
C VAL A 581 11.25 2.60 -25.65
N LEU A 582 10.37 3.38 -25.02
CA LEU A 582 9.89 3.14 -23.66
C LEU A 582 8.50 2.53 -23.69
N SER A 583 8.18 1.68 -22.70
CA SER A 583 6.78 1.31 -22.48
C SER A 583 6.01 2.52 -21.92
N PRO A 584 4.73 2.71 -22.31
CA PRO A 584 3.85 3.72 -21.71
C PRO A 584 3.81 3.66 -20.17
N VAL A 585 3.90 2.45 -19.61
CA VAL A 585 3.86 2.21 -18.16
C VAL A 585 5.14 2.73 -17.49
N GLN A 586 6.32 2.43 -18.03
CA GLN A 586 7.59 2.93 -17.47
C GLN A 586 7.65 4.45 -17.49
N PHE A 587 7.23 5.07 -18.60
CA PHE A 587 7.18 6.52 -18.68
C PHE A 587 6.19 7.09 -17.65
N ALA A 588 4.98 6.55 -17.56
CA ALA A 588 4.01 6.99 -16.56
C ALA A 588 4.54 6.84 -15.11
N THR A 589 5.24 5.75 -14.80
CA THR A 589 5.85 5.55 -13.48
C THR A 589 6.91 6.60 -13.18
N GLN A 590 7.87 6.81 -14.08
CA GLN A 590 8.95 7.79 -13.85
C GLN A 590 8.43 9.23 -13.83
N ALA A 591 7.49 9.56 -14.70
CA ALA A 591 6.79 10.85 -14.67
C ALA A 591 6.06 11.06 -13.34
N SER A 592 5.34 10.05 -12.85
CA SER A 592 4.62 10.12 -11.57
C SER A 592 5.58 10.29 -10.39
N LEU A 593 6.75 9.63 -10.40
CA LEU A 593 7.78 9.80 -9.38
C LEU A 593 8.37 11.20 -9.41
N ALA A 594 8.79 11.70 -10.59
CA ALA A 594 9.34 13.04 -10.74
C ALA A 594 8.36 14.13 -10.30
N LEU A 595 7.08 14.00 -10.69
CA LEU A 595 6.02 14.91 -10.26
C LEU A 595 5.81 14.88 -8.74
N GLN A 596 5.82 13.69 -8.12
CA GLN A 596 5.77 13.56 -6.66
C GLN A 596 6.95 14.24 -5.97
N GLY A 597 8.15 14.15 -6.55
CA GLY A 597 9.37 14.81 -6.05
C GLY A 597 9.30 16.31 -6.04
N ALA A 598 8.63 16.89 -7.03
CA ALA A 598 8.35 18.33 -7.04
C ALA A 598 7.13 18.72 -6.18
N GLY A 599 6.55 17.79 -5.41
CA GLY A 599 5.48 18.06 -4.47
C GLY A 599 4.06 17.82 -4.99
N ALA A 600 3.89 17.13 -6.12
CA ALA A 600 2.56 16.74 -6.60
C ALA A 600 1.98 15.58 -5.77
N PRO A 601 0.71 15.64 -5.31
CA PRO A 601 0.06 14.51 -4.67
C PRO A 601 0.02 13.28 -5.59
N LEU A 602 0.22 12.06 -5.05
CA LEU A 602 0.25 10.81 -5.83
C LEU A 602 -0.93 10.68 -6.82
N GLY A 603 -2.14 11.04 -6.40
CA GLY A 603 -3.32 11.00 -7.27
C GLY A 603 -3.22 11.94 -8.46
N LEU A 604 -2.73 13.17 -8.26
CA LEU A 604 -2.50 14.15 -9.32
C LEU A 604 -1.30 13.76 -10.18
N ALA A 605 -0.19 13.37 -9.57
CA ALA A 605 1.02 12.90 -10.25
C ALA A 605 0.73 11.71 -11.17
N SER A 606 -0.06 10.74 -10.70
CA SER A 606 -0.46 9.56 -11.49
C SER A 606 -1.37 9.94 -12.67
N HIS A 607 -2.29 10.89 -12.51
CA HIS A 607 -3.13 11.37 -13.61
C HIS A 607 -2.33 12.18 -14.63
N LEU A 608 -1.52 13.13 -14.18
CA LEU A 608 -0.67 13.94 -15.05
C LEU A 608 0.35 13.09 -15.80
N ALA A 609 0.93 12.08 -15.16
CA ALA A 609 1.84 11.16 -15.81
C ALA A 609 1.19 10.44 -17.01
N ARG A 610 -0.05 9.97 -16.86
CA ARG A 610 -0.80 9.35 -17.97
C ARG A 610 -1.12 10.37 -19.07
N TYR A 611 -1.48 11.59 -18.69
CA TYR A 611 -1.64 12.69 -19.65
C TYR A 611 -0.35 12.94 -20.44
N PHE A 612 0.81 12.99 -19.79
CA PHE A 612 2.10 13.20 -20.47
C PHE A 612 2.49 12.03 -21.37
N VAL A 613 2.13 10.79 -21.01
CA VAL A 613 2.25 9.65 -21.92
C VAL A 613 1.43 9.88 -23.19
N LEU A 614 0.16 10.25 -23.04
CA LEU A 614 -0.72 10.49 -24.18
C LEU A 614 -0.26 11.68 -25.04
N SER A 615 0.19 12.77 -24.40
CA SER A 615 0.76 13.93 -25.10
C SER A 615 2.03 13.56 -25.88
N THR A 616 2.85 12.64 -25.36
CA THR A 616 4.01 12.14 -26.11
C THR A 616 3.60 11.30 -27.31
N VAL A 617 2.55 10.50 -27.20
CA VAL A 617 2.02 9.69 -28.30
C VAL A 617 1.41 10.56 -29.40
N ILE A 618 0.69 11.63 -29.03
CA ILE A 618 -0.04 12.49 -29.98
C ILE A 618 0.87 13.55 -30.59
N SER A 619 1.60 14.30 -29.76
CA SER A 619 2.36 15.48 -30.21
C SER A 619 3.87 15.36 -30.00
N GLY A 620 4.35 14.30 -29.34
CA GLY A 620 5.78 14.12 -29.02
C GLY A 620 6.30 15.01 -27.90
N ARG A 621 5.45 15.80 -27.24
CA ARG A 621 5.87 16.85 -26.28
C ARG A 621 5.89 16.43 -24.82
N GLY A 622 5.10 15.42 -24.45
CA GLY A 622 4.80 15.13 -23.05
C GLY A 622 6.02 14.85 -22.15
N LEU A 623 7.13 14.33 -22.69
CA LEU A 623 8.37 14.13 -21.93
C LEU A 623 9.06 15.45 -21.56
N GLN A 624 9.17 16.39 -22.50
CA GLN A 624 9.70 17.72 -22.21
C GLN A 624 8.78 18.48 -21.27
N ASP A 625 7.47 18.31 -21.45
CA ASP A 625 6.49 19.01 -20.64
C ASP A 625 6.49 18.49 -19.20
N VAL A 626 6.62 17.18 -18.95
CA VAL A 626 6.77 16.70 -17.57
C VAL A 626 8.03 17.27 -16.91
N ALA A 627 9.19 17.26 -17.59
CA ALA A 627 10.44 17.77 -17.03
C ALA A 627 10.33 19.26 -16.68
N ARG A 628 9.80 20.08 -17.59
CA ARG A 628 9.53 21.51 -17.33
C ARG A 628 8.53 21.71 -16.20
N THR A 629 7.51 20.86 -16.12
CA THR A 629 6.51 20.93 -15.04
C THR A 629 7.17 20.68 -13.68
N VAL A 630 8.05 19.67 -13.59
CA VAL A 630 8.83 19.38 -12.37
C VAL A 630 9.78 20.53 -12.04
N GLU A 631 10.53 21.05 -13.03
CA GLU A 631 11.52 22.12 -12.84
C GLU A 631 10.91 23.46 -12.42
N ASN A 632 9.68 23.76 -12.89
CA ASN A 632 8.96 24.95 -12.45
C ASN A 632 8.50 24.84 -10.98
N GLY A 633 8.41 23.62 -10.42
CA GLY A 633 8.34 23.39 -8.98
C GLY A 633 7.04 23.81 -8.29
N VAL A 634 5.93 23.93 -9.03
CA VAL A 634 4.68 24.50 -8.48
C VAL A 634 3.51 23.51 -8.48
N PHE A 635 3.36 22.77 -7.37
CA PHE A 635 2.28 21.80 -7.18
C PHE A 635 1.46 22.02 -5.89
N ALA A 636 1.87 22.97 -5.05
CA ALA A 636 1.23 23.30 -3.77
C ALA A 636 -0.05 24.16 -3.91
N GLY A 637 -0.57 24.30 -5.13
CA GLY A 637 -1.65 25.21 -5.46
C GLY A 637 -3.03 24.56 -5.53
N GLY A 638 -3.98 25.10 -4.78
CA GLY A 638 -5.40 24.79 -4.95
C GLY A 638 -5.99 25.57 -6.13
N VAL A 639 -6.96 24.97 -6.81
CA VAL A 639 -7.81 25.69 -7.77
C VAL A 639 -9.10 26.08 -7.04
N GLY A 640 -9.23 27.35 -6.68
CA GLY A 640 -10.46 27.88 -6.10
C GLY A 640 -11.54 27.95 -7.18
N VAL A 641 -12.77 27.51 -6.89
CA VAL A 641 -13.89 27.56 -7.84
C VAL A 641 -14.92 28.58 -7.37
N GLU A 642 -15.16 29.59 -8.19
CA GLU A 642 -16.19 30.61 -8.02
C GLU A 642 -17.30 30.35 -9.05
N HIS A 643 -18.48 29.91 -8.60
CA HIS A 643 -19.60 29.67 -9.50
C HIS A 643 -20.32 30.97 -9.82
N LEU A 644 -20.31 31.37 -11.10
CA LEU A 644 -20.97 32.59 -11.54
C LEU A 644 -22.46 32.36 -11.79
N ASN A 645 -22.80 31.30 -12.52
CA ASN A 645 -24.18 30.94 -12.83
C ASN A 645 -24.32 29.42 -13.12
N ALA A 646 -25.47 28.99 -13.61
CA ALA A 646 -25.74 27.58 -13.93
C ALA A 646 -24.84 27.01 -15.05
N ARG A 647 -24.34 27.88 -15.93
CA ARG A 647 -23.53 27.54 -17.12
C ARG A 647 -22.04 27.86 -16.93
N ALA A 648 -21.68 28.76 -16.02
CA ALA A 648 -20.32 29.28 -15.93
C ALA A 648 -19.71 29.18 -14.52
N ALA A 649 -18.40 28.96 -14.49
CA ALA A 649 -17.57 29.08 -13.30
C ALA A 649 -16.21 29.70 -13.63
N VAL A 650 -15.66 30.43 -12.67
CA VAL A 650 -14.28 30.94 -12.70
C VAL A 650 -13.45 30.09 -11.78
N LEU A 651 -12.34 29.58 -12.30
CA LEU A 651 -11.36 28.83 -11.54
C LEU A 651 -10.16 29.74 -11.32
N ARG A 652 -9.79 29.95 -10.06
CA ARG A 652 -8.60 30.73 -9.70
C ARG A 652 -7.48 29.79 -9.29
N SER A 653 -6.47 29.69 -10.15
CA SER A 653 -5.24 28.96 -9.82
C SER A 653 -4.40 29.82 -8.89
N THR A 654 -4.05 29.26 -7.74
CA THR A 654 -3.00 29.80 -6.87
C THR A 654 -1.80 28.88 -7.01
N LYS A 655 -0.93 29.09 -8.01
CA LYS A 655 0.31 28.29 -8.17
C LYS A 655 0.09 26.82 -8.60
N ALA A 656 -0.97 26.49 -9.35
CA ALA A 656 -1.14 25.17 -9.96
C ALA A 656 -0.52 25.10 -11.37
N THR A 657 -0.03 23.92 -11.77
CA THR A 657 0.45 23.70 -13.13
C THR A 657 -0.68 23.88 -14.15
N PRO A 658 -0.40 24.39 -15.36
CA PRO A 658 -1.41 24.53 -16.42
C PRO A 658 -2.19 23.24 -16.68
N ALA A 659 -1.52 22.08 -16.73
CA ALA A 659 -2.17 20.80 -16.97
C ALA A 659 -3.14 20.39 -15.85
N ALA A 660 -2.76 20.57 -14.58
CA ALA A 660 -3.64 20.27 -13.44
C ALA A 660 -4.85 21.21 -13.37
N ALA A 661 -4.61 22.49 -13.65
CA ALA A 661 -5.64 23.51 -13.60
C ALA A 661 -6.66 23.37 -14.75
N VAL A 662 -6.19 23.07 -15.97
CA VAL A 662 -7.07 22.80 -17.12
C VAL A 662 -7.86 21.50 -16.95
N LEU A 663 -7.27 20.46 -16.35
CA LEU A 663 -7.99 19.23 -15.99
C LEU A 663 -9.16 19.53 -15.04
N SER A 664 -8.93 20.39 -14.05
CA SER A 664 -9.98 20.84 -13.12
C SER A 664 -11.06 21.65 -13.84
N ALA A 665 -10.66 22.53 -14.76
CA ALA A 665 -11.59 23.33 -15.57
C ALA A 665 -12.46 22.47 -16.48
N LEU A 666 -11.93 21.41 -17.10
CA LEU A 666 -12.69 20.44 -17.90
C LEU A 666 -13.79 19.75 -17.08
N ASN A 667 -13.47 19.31 -15.87
CA ASN A 667 -14.45 18.68 -14.98
C ASN A 667 -15.58 19.65 -14.61
N ILE A 668 -15.25 20.90 -14.30
CA ILE A 668 -16.23 21.92 -13.95
C ILE A 668 -17.08 22.34 -15.17
N ALA A 669 -16.47 22.55 -16.34
CA ALA A 669 -17.18 22.87 -17.57
C ALA A 669 -18.18 21.75 -17.93
N THR A 670 -17.76 20.49 -17.80
CA THR A 670 -18.65 19.35 -18.06
C THR A 670 -19.81 19.29 -17.07
N ALA A 671 -19.54 19.51 -15.78
CA ALA A 671 -20.60 19.56 -14.77
C ALA A 671 -21.61 20.68 -15.06
N LYS A 672 -21.14 21.85 -15.51
CA LYS A 672 -22.00 22.97 -15.89
C LYS A 672 -22.83 22.68 -17.13
N ALA A 673 -22.23 22.12 -18.18
CA ALA A 673 -22.94 21.71 -19.40
C ALA A 673 -24.01 20.65 -19.10
N TYR A 674 -23.71 19.74 -18.18
CA TYR A 674 -24.67 18.73 -17.74
C TYR A 674 -25.86 19.34 -17.01
N LEU A 675 -25.61 20.23 -16.04
CA LEU A 675 -26.66 20.88 -15.23
C LEU A 675 -27.50 21.88 -16.04
N SER A 676 -26.91 22.54 -17.04
CA SER A 676 -27.59 23.54 -17.86
C SER A 676 -28.40 22.94 -19.01
N HIS A 677 -28.21 21.66 -19.31
CA HIS A 677 -28.71 20.98 -20.51
C HIS A 677 -28.23 21.59 -21.85
N GLU A 678 -27.27 22.51 -21.80
CA GLU A 678 -26.74 23.24 -22.96
C GLU A 678 -25.20 23.27 -22.86
N GLU A 679 -24.59 24.45 -22.97
CA GLU A 679 -23.16 24.66 -22.84
C GLU A 679 -22.74 24.96 -21.39
N GLY A 680 -21.52 24.59 -21.07
CA GLY A 680 -20.85 24.81 -19.81
C GLY A 680 -19.47 25.40 -20.03
N THR A 681 -19.19 26.49 -19.32
CA THR A 681 -17.98 27.29 -19.49
C THR A 681 -17.21 27.34 -18.19
N ALA A 682 -15.91 27.04 -18.25
CA ALA A 682 -14.98 27.21 -17.15
C ALA A 682 -13.85 28.14 -17.56
N VAL A 683 -13.77 29.30 -16.91
CA VAL A 683 -12.70 30.27 -17.14
C VAL A 683 -11.63 30.09 -16.07
N LEU A 684 -10.45 29.61 -16.46
CA LEU A 684 -9.30 29.50 -15.57
C LEU A 684 -8.46 30.78 -15.63
N VAL A 685 -8.39 31.49 -14.52
CA VAL A 685 -7.65 32.75 -14.38
C VAL A 685 -6.68 32.65 -13.20
N GLY A 686 -5.40 32.87 -13.44
CA GLY A 686 -4.38 32.88 -12.37
C GLY A 686 -2.99 32.59 -12.89
N GLU A 687 -1.99 32.70 -12.00
CA GLU A 687 -0.59 32.34 -12.28
C GLU A 687 -0.49 30.83 -12.53
N CYS A 688 -0.56 30.45 -13.81
CA CYS A 688 -0.31 29.09 -14.27
C CYS A 688 1.06 29.06 -14.95
N ASP A 689 2.11 28.96 -14.13
CA ASP A 689 3.48 28.84 -14.62
C ASP A 689 3.76 27.39 -15.00
N GLY A 690 4.14 27.17 -16.26
CA GLY A 690 4.36 25.81 -16.75
C GLY A 690 4.36 25.66 -18.28
N PRO A 691 4.64 24.46 -18.78
CA PRO A 691 4.48 24.15 -20.19
C PRO A 691 3.03 24.31 -20.63
N GLU A 692 2.86 24.59 -21.92
CA GLU A 692 1.56 24.71 -22.54
C GLU A 692 0.81 23.38 -22.51
N VAL A 693 -0.47 23.41 -22.12
CA VAL A 693 -1.33 22.24 -22.21
C VAL A 693 -1.50 21.85 -23.67
N ASP A 694 -1.13 20.62 -23.99
CA ASP A 694 -1.48 19.94 -25.22
C ASP A 694 -3.00 19.70 -25.27
N SER A 695 -3.75 20.65 -25.84
CA SER A 695 -5.22 20.66 -25.82
C SER A 695 -5.83 19.41 -26.41
N GLU A 696 -5.29 18.89 -27.52
CA GLU A 696 -5.80 17.65 -28.13
C GLU A 696 -5.60 16.45 -27.18
N ALA A 697 -4.40 16.30 -26.61
CA ALA A 697 -4.13 15.24 -25.66
C ALA A 697 -4.97 15.37 -24.39
N MET A 698 -5.20 16.59 -23.90
CA MET A 698 -5.98 16.84 -22.70
C MET A 698 -7.48 16.55 -22.91
N ILE A 699 -8.04 16.98 -24.05
CA ILE A 699 -9.43 16.69 -24.42
C ILE A 699 -9.63 15.19 -24.61
N ARG A 700 -8.69 14.50 -25.26
CA ARG A 700 -8.77 13.04 -25.36
C ARG A 700 -8.69 12.44 -23.96
N PHE A 701 -7.69 12.78 -23.16
CA PHE A 701 -7.47 12.22 -21.82
C PHE A 701 -8.65 12.37 -20.85
N ALA A 702 -9.29 13.54 -20.81
CA ALA A 702 -10.25 13.91 -19.77
C ALA A 702 -11.66 14.27 -20.29
N GLY A 703 -11.87 14.30 -21.60
CA GLY A 703 -13.17 14.58 -22.20
C GLY A 703 -14.15 13.43 -22.02
N LEU A 704 -15.41 13.75 -21.70
CA LEU A 704 -16.47 12.75 -21.54
C LEU A 704 -17.22 12.49 -22.87
N PRO A 705 -17.56 11.22 -23.18
CA PRO A 705 -18.40 10.90 -24.34
C PRO A 705 -19.74 11.63 -24.30
N GLY A 706 -20.16 12.21 -25.43
CA GLY A 706 -21.38 13.02 -25.54
C GLY A 706 -21.21 14.51 -25.25
N PHE A 707 -19.97 14.95 -25.06
CA PHE A 707 -19.59 16.35 -24.93
C PHE A 707 -18.48 16.70 -25.92
N SER A 708 -18.52 17.91 -26.46
CA SER A 708 -17.45 18.53 -27.24
C SER A 708 -16.74 19.58 -26.40
N TYR A 709 -15.42 19.64 -26.55
CA TYR A 709 -14.56 20.50 -25.74
C TYR A 709 -13.72 21.40 -26.62
N GLU A 710 -13.53 22.63 -26.17
CA GLU A 710 -12.55 23.57 -26.72
C GLU A 710 -11.73 24.15 -25.58
N ILE A 711 -10.40 24.10 -25.71
CA ILE A 711 -9.46 24.67 -24.73
C ILE A 711 -8.71 25.79 -25.42
N LEU A 712 -9.06 27.02 -25.07
CA LEU A 712 -8.42 28.22 -25.57
C LEU A 712 -7.42 28.74 -24.54
N ARG A 713 -6.32 29.34 -25.00
CA ARG A 713 -5.32 29.98 -24.15
C ARG A 713 -5.22 31.47 -24.47
N TRP A 714 -5.11 32.29 -23.44
CA TRP A 714 -4.72 33.69 -23.52
C TRP A 714 -3.29 33.87 -23.01
N ARG A 715 -2.45 34.61 -23.74
CA ARG A 715 -1.14 35.12 -23.27
C ARG A 715 -1.16 36.63 -23.44
N GLY A 716 -1.12 37.38 -22.34
CA GLY A 716 -1.14 38.84 -22.46
C GLY A 716 0.20 39.38 -22.97
N ILE A 717 0.29 39.83 -24.24
CA ILE A 717 1.17 40.93 -24.69
C ILE A 717 0.54 41.66 -25.89
N SER A 718 0.60 43.00 -25.83
CA SER A 718 0.32 44.00 -26.85
C SER A 718 0.76 43.63 -28.28
N GLY A 719 -0.18 43.45 -29.19
CA GLY A 719 0.10 43.36 -30.63
C GLY A 719 -1.14 42.99 -31.43
N THR A 720 -1.60 43.90 -32.28
CA THR A 720 -2.72 43.67 -33.22
C THR A 720 -2.30 42.67 -34.30
N LEU A 721 -2.88 41.47 -34.28
CA LEU A 721 -2.88 40.52 -35.40
C LEU A 721 -4.34 40.20 -35.75
N ALA A 722 -4.65 40.21 -37.05
CA ALA A 722 -5.99 40.03 -37.58
C ALA A 722 -6.44 38.56 -37.47
N GLY A 723 -7.67 38.38 -36.99
CA GLY A 723 -8.23 37.08 -36.56
C GLY A 723 -8.04 36.92 -35.06
N ASP A 724 -8.79 37.70 -34.28
CA ASP A 724 -8.46 38.01 -32.89
C ASP A 724 -9.03 36.96 -31.92
N PRO A 725 -8.22 36.01 -31.39
CA PRO A 725 -8.67 35.13 -30.31
C PRO A 725 -9.15 35.94 -29.09
N ARG A 726 -8.70 37.20 -28.92
CA ARG A 726 -9.25 38.09 -27.90
C ARG A 726 -10.74 38.36 -28.11
N GLN A 727 -11.23 38.49 -29.34
CA GLN A 727 -12.65 38.78 -29.59
C GLN A 727 -13.50 37.55 -29.27
N ALA A 728 -13.13 36.36 -29.72
CA ALA A 728 -13.82 35.11 -29.35
C ALA A 728 -13.81 34.88 -27.83
N TRP A 729 -12.73 35.26 -27.15
CA TRP A 729 -12.63 35.24 -25.70
C TRP A 729 -13.47 36.32 -25.00
N LEU A 730 -13.52 37.53 -25.54
CA LEU A 730 -14.34 38.63 -25.04
C LEU A 730 -15.82 38.31 -25.21
N ASP A 731 -16.22 37.76 -26.36
CA ASP A 731 -17.58 37.30 -26.66
C ASP A 731 -17.99 36.17 -25.67
N ALA A 732 -17.10 35.19 -25.44
CA ALA A 732 -17.33 34.13 -24.45
C ALA A 732 -17.39 34.63 -23.00
N ILE A 733 -16.65 35.70 -22.66
CA ILE A 733 -16.72 36.37 -21.36
C ILE A 733 -18.01 37.20 -21.23
N GLU A 734 -18.47 37.82 -22.32
CA GLU A 734 -19.72 38.59 -22.39
C GLU A 734 -20.94 37.68 -22.19
N GLU A 735 -20.92 36.47 -22.76
CA GLU A 735 -21.93 35.43 -22.53
C GLU A 735 -21.97 34.92 -21.07
N VAL A 736 -20.84 34.99 -20.35
CA VAL A 736 -20.73 34.59 -18.94
C VAL A 736 -21.38 35.61 -17.98
N GLY A 737 -21.59 36.86 -18.41
CA GLY A 737 -22.34 37.90 -17.70
C GLY A 737 -21.52 38.76 -16.72
N SER A 738 -22.19 39.65 -15.98
CA SER A 738 -21.59 40.66 -15.08
C SER A 738 -20.97 40.06 -13.81
N GLY A 739 -19.88 39.32 -13.96
CA GLY A 739 -19.10 38.71 -12.88
C GLY A 739 -17.76 38.13 -13.33
N ALA A 740 -17.40 38.27 -14.60
CA ALA A 740 -16.11 37.78 -15.11
C ALA A 740 -14.93 38.57 -14.51
N PRO A 741 -13.83 37.88 -14.14
CA PRO A 741 -12.65 38.53 -13.58
C PRO A 741 -11.97 39.45 -14.60
N ALA A 742 -11.42 40.57 -14.11
CA ALA A 742 -10.52 41.40 -14.92
C ALA A 742 -9.29 40.58 -15.34
N MET A 743 -8.92 40.68 -16.62
CA MET A 743 -7.80 39.91 -17.17
C MET A 743 -6.48 40.37 -16.54
N PRO A 744 -5.61 39.44 -16.09
CA PRO A 744 -4.30 39.80 -15.59
C PRO A 744 -3.47 40.44 -16.72
N SER A 745 -2.82 41.57 -16.40
CA SER A 745 -1.96 42.32 -17.33
C SER A 745 -0.72 41.55 -17.79
N ASP A 746 -0.33 40.52 -17.04
CA ASP A 746 0.96 39.84 -17.09
C ASP A 746 0.87 38.31 -16.83
N GLY A 747 -0.28 37.69 -17.14
CA GLY A 747 -0.50 36.25 -16.94
C GLY A 747 -0.98 35.48 -18.18
N SER A 748 -0.97 34.14 -18.10
CA SER A 748 -1.69 33.27 -19.05
C SER A 748 -2.98 32.72 -18.45
N ALA A 749 -4.09 32.83 -19.19
CA ALA A 749 -5.39 32.31 -18.79
C ALA A 749 -5.83 31.18 -19.75
N TYR A 750 -6.70 30.29 -19.29
CA TYR A 750 -7.30 29.24 -20.13
C TYR A 750 -8.82 29.30 -20.06
N LEU A 751 -9.48 29.11 -21.20
CA LEU A 751 -10.93 29.02 -21.30
C LEU A 751 -11.25 27.63 -21.78
N VAL A 752 -12.08 26.94 -21.01
CA VAL A 752 -12.58 25.62 -21.37
C VAL A 752 -14.06 25.74 -21.64
N LEU A 753 -14.42 25.54 -22.90
CA LEU A 753 -15.80 25.45 -23.36
C LEU A 753 -16.18 23.99 -23.49
N CYS A 754 -17.36 23.64 -22.99
CA CYS A 754 -17.92 22.30 -23.07
C CYS A 754 -19.36 22.38 -23.55
N SER A 755 -19.68 21.77 -24.69
CA SER A 755 -21.03 21.72 -25.24
C SER A 755 -21.53 20.28 -25.33
N ARG A 756 -22.82 20.07 -25.07
CA ARG A 756 -23.43 18.73 -25.11
C ARG A 756 -23.82 18.38 -26.55
N THR A 757 -23.34 17.25 -27.06
CA THR A 757 -23.53 16.86 -28.47
C THR A 757 -24.82 16.04 -28.74
N GLY A 758 -25.83 16.10 -27.86
CA GLY A 758 -27.14 15.43 -28.05
C GLY A 758 -28.06 15.32 -26.82
N THR A 759 -29.36 15.01 -27.03
CA THR A 759 -30.42 14.97 -25.99
C THR A 759 -30.57 13.62 -25.26
N GLY A 760 -29.78 12.59 -25.62
CA GLY A 760 -29.85 11.26 -25.00
C GLY A 760 -29.31 11.21 -23.57
N ALA A 761 -29.81 10.26 -22.76
CA ALA A 761 -29.19 9.89 -21.48
C ALA A 761 -27.71 9.52 -21.67
N PHE A 762 -26.90 9.61 -20.61
CA PHE A 762 -25.49 9.14 -20.61
C PHE A 762 -25.39 7.84 -21.43
N PRO A 763 -24.45 7.73 -22.39
CA PRO A 763 -24.27 6.47 -23.08
C PRO A 763 -24.08 5.38 -22.02
N ARG A 764 -24.91 4.34 -22.07
CA ARG A 764 -24.71 3.14 -21.25
C ARG A 764 -23.27 2.67 -21.49
N ALA A 765 -22.58 2.26 -20.44
CA ALA A 765 -21.22 1.70 -20.50
C ALA A 765 -21.11 0.73 -21.70
N GLY A 766 -20.31 1.10 -22.70
CA GLY A 766 -20.22 0.36 -23.96
C GLY A 766 -19.80 1.14 -25.20
N VAL A 767 -19.59 2.47 -25.14
CA VAL A 767 -18.90 3.20 -26.22
C VAL A 767 -17.39 3.09 -25.98
N ALA A 768 -16.66 2.53 -26.95
CA ALA A 768 -15.21 2.37 -26.88
C ALA A 768 -14.52 3.71 -26.59
N ASP A 769 -13.58 3.70 -25.64
CA ASP A 769 -12.82 4.89 -25.27
C ASP A 769 -11.80 5.22 -26.37
N PRO A 770 -11.91 6.35 -27.09
CA PRO A 770 -10.96 6.72 -28.12
C PRO A 770 -9.53 6.98 -27.59
N VAL A 771 -9.35 7.21 -26.29
CA VAL A 771 -8.05 7.32 -25.63
C VAL A 771 -7.35 5.98 -25.58
N ALA A 772 -8.13 4.96 -25.32
CA ALA A 772 -7.60 3.66 -24.99
C ALA A 772 -7.06 2.96 -26.27
N GLY A 773 -7.64 3.23 -27.43
CA GLY A 773 -7.07 2.86 -28.73
C GLY A 773 -5.69 3.50 -29.02
N LEU A 774 -5.45 4.74 -28.57
CA LEU A 774 -4.15 5.40 -28.70
C LEU A 774 -3.12 4.83 -27.72
N PHE A 775 -3.52 4.50 -26.49
CA PHE A 775 -2.65 3.78 -25.56
C PHE A 775 -2.33 2.36 -26.06
N GLN A 776 -3.27 1.68 -26.74
CA GLN A 776 -3.00 0.40 -27.40
C GLN A 776 -1.97 0.54 -28.53
N GLU A 777 -2.09 1.58 -29.35
CA GLU A 777 -1.12 1.87 -30.40
C GLU A 777 0.26 2.19 -29.80
N ALA A 778 0.31 2.97 -28.72
CA ALA A 778 1.53 3.28 -27.99
C ALA A 778 2.15 2.06 -27.28
N ALA A 779 1.34 1.17 -26.72
CA ALA A 779 1.81 -0.09 -26.14
C ALA A 779 2.36 -1.05 -27.20
N ARG A 780 1.76 -1.07 -28.41
CA ARG A 780 2.23 -1.87 -29.55
C ARG A 780 3.45 -1.30 -30.25
N LYS A 781 3.60 0.03 -30.31
CA LYS A 781 4.70 0.70 -31.03
C LYS A 781 5.85 1.12 -30.11
N GLY A 782 5.60 1.16 -28.81
CA GLY A 782 6.44 1.82 -27.82
C GLY A 782 6.46 3.35 -27.98
N VAL A 783 6.84 4.06 -26.93
CA VAL A 783 6.98 5.53 -26.93
C VAL A 783 8.43 5.86 -27.24
N ARG A 784 8.71 6.38 -28.45
CA ARG A 784 10.07 6.76 -28.86
C ARG A 784 10.44 8.11 -28.28
N VAL A 785 11.57 8.19 -27.59
CA VAL A 785 12.06 9.44 -26.98
C VAL A 785 13.58 9.59 -27.08
N PRO A 786 14.11 10.82 -27.15
CA PRO A 786 15.55 11.06 -27.08
C PRO A 786 16.11 10.63 -25.73
N SER A 787 17.21 9.88 -25.72
CA SER A 787 17.89 9.42 -24.49
C SER A 787 18.18 10.54 -23.48
N SER A 788 18.56 11.73 -23.96
CA SER A 788 18.87 12.88 -23.10
C SER A 788 17.67 13.40 -22.32
N GLN A 789 16.48 13.37 -22.91
CA GLN A 789 15.24 13.80 -22.25
C GLN A 789 14.79 12.76 -21.21
N TRP A 790 15.00 11.48 -21.50
CA TRP A 790 14.69 10.41 -20.55
C TRP A 790 15.64 10.43 -19.35
N GLN A 791 16.94 10.55 -19.59
CA GLN A 791 17.94 10.69 -18.52
C GLN A 791 17.60 11.87 -17.63
N ARG A 792 17.21 13.01 -18.21
CA ARG A 792 16.76 14.18 -17.44
C ARG A 792 15.55 13.90 -16.56
N LEU A 793 14.54 13.17 -17.05
CA LEU A 793 13.39 12.77 -16.23
C LEU A 793 13.79 11.82 -15.10
N VAL A 794 14.71 10.88 -15.37
CA VAL A 794 15.24 9.96 -14.35
C VAL A 794 16.03 10.72 -13.28
N GLU A 795 16.85 11.71 -13.64
CA GLU A 795 17.52 12.61 -12.70
C GLU A 795 16.51 13.35 -11.81
N LEU A 796 15.46 13.91 -12.41
CA LEU A 796 14.39 14.60 -11.68
C LEU A 796 13.62 13.65 -10.74
N ALA A 797 13.38 12.41 -11.17
CA ALA A 797 12.80 11.38 -10.33
C ALA A 797 13.74 10.93 -9.19
N ARG A 798 15.06 11.04 -9.35
CA ARG A 798 16.04 10.76 -8.29
C ARG A 798 16.10 11.85 -7.22
N GLY A 799 15.86 13.12 -7.60
CA GLY A 799 15.77 14.24 -6.65
C GLY A 799 14.68 14.07 -5.57
N VAL A 800 13.73 13.15 -5.76
CA VAL A 800 12.71 12.75 -4.77
C VAL A 800 13.34 12.06 -3.54
N LEU A 801 14.50 11.42 -3.71
CA LEU A 801 15.11 10.54 -2.70
C LEU A 801 16.07 11.26 -1.75
N LEU A 802 16.49 12.50 -2.06
CA LEU A 802 17.46 13.25 -1.29
C LEU A 802 17.00 14.71 -1.14
N SER A 803 16.81 15.17 0.10
CA SER A 803 16.55 16.59 0.34
C SER A 803 17.81 17.41 0.06
N ALA A 804 17.67 18.71 -0.28
CA ALA A 804 18.82 19.60 -0.47
C ALA A 804 19.76 19.65 0.75
N ALA A 805 19.23 19.40 1.95
CA ALA A 805 20.02 19.28 3.18
C ALA A 805 20.82 17.97 3.25
N VAL A 806 20.29 16.87 2.73
CA VAL A 806 20.99 15.58 2.60
C VAL A 806 22.04 15.67 1.48
N GLU A 807 21.71 16.32 0.36
CA GLU A 807 22.66 16.53 -0.74
C GLU A 807 23.85 17.41 -0.33
N SER A 808 23.61 18.46 0.47
CA SER A 808 24.69 19.29 1.04
C SER A 808 25.59 18.50 1.98
N ARG A 809 25.00 17.67 2.86
CA ARG A 809 25.77 16.81 3.79
C ARG A 809 26.60 15.76 3.06
N LEU A 810 26.02 15.07 2.08
CA LEU A 810 26.74 14.06 1.30
C LEU A 810 27.94 14.67 0.56
N ARG A 811 27.79 15.89 0.01
CA ARG A 811 28.90 16.61 -0.63
C ARG A 811 29.96 17.09 0.36
N GLU A 812 29.57 17.47 1.57
CA GLU A 812 30.50 17.81 2.67
C GLU A 812 31.29 16.57 3.14
N ASP A 813 30.68 15.39 3.08
CA ASP A 813 31.29 14.09 3.43
C ASP A 813 32.09 13.46 2.26
N GLY A 814 32.27 14.18 1.14
CA GLY A 814 33.06 13.74 -0.02
C GLY A 814 32.34 12.78 -0.97
N PHE A 815 31.05 12.54 -0.77
CA PHE A 815 30.19 11.73 -1.62
C PHE A 815 29.57 12.58 -2.74
N ASP A 816 29.83 12.24 -4.00
CA ASP A 816 29.29 12.93 -5.18
C ASP A 816 28.16 12.09 -5.80
N PRO A 817 26.88 12.37 -5.46
CA PRO A 817 25.75 11.60 -5.95
C PRO A 817 25.55 11.68 -7.47
N THR A 818 26.29 12.55 -8.18
CA THR A 818 26.26 12.63 -9.64
C THR A 818 27.03 11.51 -10.34
N LYS A 819 27.85 10.73 -9.61
CA LYS A 819 28.71 9.69 -10.19
C LYS A 819 28.33 8.25 -9.82
N GLU A 820 27.54 8.04 -8.76
CA GLU A 820 27.34 6.71 -8.17
C GLU A 820 25.91 6.15 -8.29
N PHE A 821 24.94 6.94 -8.77
CA PHE A 821 23.57 6.48 -9.07
C PHE A 821 23.36 6.19 -10.55
#